data_AF-A0AA36HLA8-F1
#
_entry.id   AF-A0AA36HLA8-F1
#
_cell.length_a   1.000
_cell.length_b   1.000
_cell.length_c   1.000
_cell.angle_alpha   90.00
_cell.angle_beta   90.00
_cell.angle_gamma   90.00
#
_symmetry.space_group_name_H-M   'P 1'
#
loop_
_entity.id
_entity.type
_entity.pdbx_description
1 polymer ?
#
loop_
_entity_poly.entity_id
_entity_poly.type
_entity_poly.pdbx_seq_one_letter_code
_entity_poly.pdbx_strand_id
1 'polypeptide(L)'
;MVPKLRAVLGLQFAGALQSAYRNLSEDLAQCNTSGGLACDLGCVEHEKVLEESFEPWWDHQMPWRTLLHICELQRQRGSAQAFLGAIHEKRVFFTCCSQSSDQCEASALLQGLTDVEVLLGLVAELAQVVLQDTVFLFNTGDQPLTDRAYWSPVPQFHWVRSGGHWTVPLPNPFQLKAHAKNLLGDSEGNQGNLVPWGEKIPKLFWRGALSAPDLFALEDIGTLPRVRLMKLAKENQDLFDVGITNVDREMYRIAGRSRVQALVQQLGGTVKHEKSQQQMPRYRYLINVAAVLSSWRLVEMLATGSLLLLQEGADHELILEWLTPWEHFVPVSQGLSDLVPTLRWLEAHPDLAERIAAQGFRRFKERVRRQDTWCYLWQAFRAMADSHTPPEPAALAALTAEPGWREVPAEKLRKLKRHRRRILHKNGLRVATVRESDWKALEDQKEKRRHLRSMLSALGDVLERLVFSSSATVYRPCEEPIDEQRPLGCTNPYGWTKFMIEQILRDFVVANPSFSMSILRYFNPVGAHPSGRIGENPHGPPNNLMPFVQQVAVGRREALSVFGSDYSTHDGTGVRDYIHVDDLAEGHICALQKLFTMDGGCITHNLGSGTGYSVLDMVKAFEEACGKKIPYKMVDRRPGDLGTVVANPGKAKADFDWQTKRGLQEMCNSAWKWQSNNPYGYEEGGKD
;
A
#
# COMPACT_ATOMS: atom_id res chain seq x y z
N MET A 1 -6.52 37.21 18.09
CA MET A 1 -5.87 38.05 17.06
C MET A 1 -6.66 38.03 15.73
N VAL A 2 -7.15 36.87 15.31
CA VAL A 2 -8.04 36.66 14.12
C VAL A 2 -9.26 37.61 14.02
N PRO A 3 -10.00 37.93 15.10
CA PRO A 3 -11.17 38.82 15.00
C PRO A 3 -10.81 40.29 14.70
N LYS A 4 -9.62 40.75 15.12
CA LYS A 4 -9.14 42.12 14.85
C LYS A 4 -8.63 42.27 13.41
N LEU A 5 -8.11 41.20 12.81
CA LEU A 5 -7.74 41.19 11.38
C LEU A 5 -8.98 41.28 10.46
N ARG A 6 -10.08 40.61 10.84
CA ARG A 6 -11.37 40.61 10.09
C ARG A 6 -11.95 42.02 9.90
N ALA A 7 -11.72 42.92 10.84
CA ALA A 7 -12.24 44.29 10.80
C ALA A 7 -11.34 45.26 10.01
N VAL A 8 -10.03 45.00 9.93
CA VAL A 8 -9.05 45.92 9.32
C VAL A 8 -8.96 45.74 7.80
N LEU A 9 -9.24 44.53 7.28
CA LEU A 9 -9.04 44.23 5.85
C LEU A 9 -10.27 44.41 4.95
N GLY A 10 -11.45 44.71 5.51
CA GLY A 10 -12.66 45.01 4.69
C GLY A 10 -13.08 43.90 3.72
N LEU A 11 -12.78 42.64 4.02
CA LEU A 11 -12.96 41.51 3.10
C LEU A 11 -14.41 41.00 3.14
N GLN A 12 -15.12 41.11 2.01
CA GLN A 12 -16.34 40.33 1.75
C GLN A 12 -15.94 38.94 1.23
N PHE A 13 -16.53 37.90 1.84
CA PHE A 13 -16.25 36.48 1.58
C PHE A 13 -16.57 36.05 0.14
N ALA A 14 -15.67 35.30 -0.49
CA ALA A 14 -15.90 34.59 -1.75
C ALA A 14 -15.37 33.14 -1.65
N GLY A 15 -16.28 32.16 -1.68
CA GLY A 15 -16.07 30.75 -1.28
C GLY A 15 -15.29 29.85 -2.24
N ALA A 16 -14.12 30.28 -2.73
CA ALA A 16 -13.34 29.48 -3.70
C ALA A 16 -12.66 28.24 -3.07
N LEU A 17 -12.03 28.35 -1.89
CA LEU A 17 -11.34 27.21 -1.26
C LEU A 17 -12.22 26.41 -0.28
N GLN A 18 -13.34 26.98 0.16
CA GLN A 18 -14.43 26.17 0.76
C GLN A 18 -14.95 25.12 -0.24
N SER A 19 -14.85 25.40 -1.55
CA SER A 19 -15.14 24.42 -2.60
C SER A 19 -14.03 23.37 -2.74
N ALA A 20 -12.74 23.73 -2.71
CA ALA A 20 -11.63 22.77 -2.76
C ALA A 20 -11.62 21.81 -1.54
N TYR A 21 -11.92 22.34 -0.35
CA TYR A 21 -12.08 21.56 0.87
C TYR A 21 -13.32 20.64 0.82
N ARG A 22 -14.45 21.13 0.30
CA ARG A 22 -15.61 20.28 -0.01
C ARG A 22 -15.28 19.23 -1.06
N ASN A 23 -14.56 19.57 -2.12
CA ASN A 23 -14.17 18.65 -3.18
C ASN A 23 -13.29 17.51 -2.64
N LEU A 24 -12.34 17.79 -1.73
CA LEU A 24 -11.52 16.73 -1.12
C LEU A 24 -12.36 15.80 -0.24
N SER A 25 -13.28 16.36 0.54
CA SER A 25 -14.22 15.60 1.38
C SER A 25 -15.24 14.81 0.55
N GLU A 26 -15.71 15.40 -0.56
CA GLU A 26 -16.60 14.79 -1.54
C GLU A 26 -15.88 13.70 -2.35
N ASP A 27 -14.63 13.92 -2.76
CA ASP A 27 -13.78 12.93 -3.45
C ASP A 27 -13.57 11.68 -2.57
N LEU A 28 -13.33 11.88 -1.26
CA LEU A 28 -13.25 10.79 -0.28
C LEU A 28 -14.61 10.11 -0.06
N ALA A 29 -15.71 10.86 -0.03
CA ALA A 29 -17.06 10.31 0.12
C ALA A 29 -17.55 9.56 -1.15
N GLN A 30 -17.10 9.98 -2.33
CA GLN A 30 -17.43 9.37 -3.63
C GLN A 30 -16.59 8.13 -3.95
N CYS A 31 -15.71 7.68 -3.05
CA CYS A 31 -14.80 6.57 -3.33
C CYS A 31 -15.46 5.22 -3.65
N ASN A 32 -16.79 5.12 -3.51
CA ASN A 32 -17.57 3.94 -3.89
C ASN A 32 -17.87 3.82 -5.40
N THR A 33 -17.56 4.81 -6.26
CA THR A 33 -18.06 4.79 -7.66
C THR A 33 -17.06 5.10 -8.78
N SER A 34 -15.89 5.73 -8.55
CA SER A 34 -15.12 6.38 -9.63
C SER A 34 -13.65 5.96 -9.83
N GLY A 35 -13.07 5.09 -8.99
CA GLY A 35 -11.75 4.48 -9.29
C GLY A 35 -10.54 5.43 -9.25
N GLY A 36 -10.45 6.29 -8.23
CA GLY A 36 -9.30 7.18 -8.00
C GLY A 36 -8.23 6.60 -7.06
N LEU A 37 -7.04 7.23 -7.01
CA LEU A 37 -5.91 6.78 -6.17
C LEU A 37 -6.29 6.70 -4.67
N ALA A 38 -7.10 7.63 -4.17
CA ALA A 38 -7.58 7.61 -2.80
C ALA A 38 -8.41 6.34 -2.52
N CYS A 39 -9.20 5.90 -3.50
CA CYS A 39 -10.07 4.73 -3.37
C CYS A 39 -9.28 3.43 -3.52
N ASP A 40 -8.34 3.37 -4.46
CA ASP A 40 -7.35 2.29 -4.59
C ASP A 40 -6.57 2.08 -3.27
N LEU A 41 -6.18 3.19 -2.64
CA LEU A 41 -5.49 3.19 -1.36
C LEU A 41 -6.44 3.00 -0.17
N GLY A 42 -7.76 2.94 -0.35
CA GLY A 42 -8.73 2.83 0.74
C GLY A 42 -8.66 3.98 1.75
N CYS A 43 -8.42 5.20 1.29
CA CYS A 43 -8.41 6.40 2.12
C CYS A 43 -9.84 6.72 2.55
N VAL A 44 -10.08 6.75 3.87
CA VAL A 44 -11.44 6.86 4.45
C VAL A 44 -11.65 8.09 5.32
N GLU A 45 -10.57 8.78 5.71
CA GLU A 45 -10.63 9.89 6.65
C GLU A 45 -9.87 11.11 6.12
N HIS A 46 -10.48 12.28 6.31
CA HIS A 46 -9.84 13.56 6.08
C HIS A 46 -8.92 13.92 7.26
N GLU A 47 -7.73 14.42 6.94
CA GLU A 47 -6.71 14.76 7.93
C GLU A 47 -6.85 16.23 8.38
N LYS A 48 -7.41 16.43 9.58
CA LYS A 48 -7.70 17.75 10.16
C LYS A 48 -6.51 18.72 10.13
N VAL A 49 -5.28 18.22 10.27
CA VAL A 49 -4.07 19.08 10.18
C VAL A 49 -4.00 19.83 8.84
N LEU A 50 -4.52 19.26 7.74
CA LEU A 50 -4.56 19.93 6.45
C LEU A 50 -5.54 21.12 6.45
N GLU A 51 -6.70 20.99 7.09
CA GLU A 51 -7.60 22.14 7.29
C GLU A 51 -6.89 23.28 7.99
N GLU A 52 -6.22 22.99 9.10
CA GLU A 52 -5.54 24.02 9.90
C GLU A 52 -4.36 24.63 9.15
N SER A 53 -3.65 23.84 8.32
CA SER A 53 -2.54 24.34 7.49
C SER A 53 -3.01 25.24 6.35
N PHE A 54 -4.22 25.04 5.81
CA PHE A 54 -4.77 25.80 4.67
C PHE A 54 -5.85 26.82 5.05
N GLU A 55 -6.39 26.81 6.28
CA GLU A 55 -7.40 27.75 6.78
C GLU A 55 -7.17 29.23 6.41
N PRO A 56 -5.96 29.78 6.56
CA PRO A 56 -5.68 31.18 6.25
C PRO A 56 -5.78 31.53 4.76
N TRP A 57 -5.77 30.51 3.91
CA TRP A 57 -5.80 30.65 2.45
C TRP A 57 -7.21 30.45 1.89
N TRP A 58 -8.21 30.11 2.72
CA TRP A 58 -9.55 29.74 2.23
C TRP A 58 -10.26 30.82 1.39
N ASP A 59 -9.87 32.08 1.51
CA ASP A 59 -10.44 33.20 0.76
C ASP A 59 -9.50 33.74 -0.33
N HIS A 60 -8.33 33.13 -0.56
CA HIS A 60 -7.31 33.63 -1.48
C HIS A 60 -6.61 32.50 -2.26
N GLN A 61 -6.80 32.48 -3.59
CA GLN A 61 -5.93 31.70 -4.47
C GLN A 61 -4.66 32.47 -4.77
N MET A 62 -3.52 31.92 -4.39
CA MET A 62 -2.25 32.55 -4.64
C MET A 62 -1.78 32.34 -6.09
N PRO A 63 -1.22 33.36 -6.76
CA PRO A 63 -0.50 33.14 -8.01
C PRO A 63 0.65 32.15 -7.83
N TRP A 64 0.67 31.07 -8.61
CA TRP A 64 1.74 30.06 -8.53
C TRP A 64 3.16 30.66 -8.70
N ARG A 65 3.28 31.77 -9.44
CA ARG A 65 4.55 32.51 -9.63
C ARG A 65 5.14 33.06 -8.33
N THR A 66 4.35 33.26 -7.28
CA THR A 66 4.85 33.70 -5.97
C THR A 66 5.84 32.69 -5.38
N LEU A 67 5.68 31.39 -5.65
CA LEU A 67 6.61 30.34 -5.23
C LEU A 67 8.00 30.53 -5.85
N LEU A 68 8.07 30.99 -7.10
CA LEU A 68 9.33 31.29 -7.79
C LEU A 68 10.09 32.41 -7.09
N HIS A 69 9.37 33.46 -6.70
CA HIS A 69 9.98 34.61 -6.02
C HIS A 69 10.61 34.22 -4.68
N ILE A 70 9.95 33.35 -3.91
CA ILE A 70 10.49 32.86 -2.64
C ILE A 70 11.74 32.03 -2.85
N CYS A 71 11.74 31.15 -3.85
CA CYS A 71 12.91 30.37 -4.21
C CYS A 71 14.10 31.27 -4.58
N GLU A 72 13.85 32.35 -5.33
CA GLU A 72 14.89 33.32 -5.70
C GLU A 72 15.44 34.08 -4.47
N LEU A 73 14.57 34.46 -3.53
CA LEU A 73 15.01 35.05 -2.26
C LEU A 73 15.90 34.10 -1.45
N GLN A 74 15.62 32.80 -1.46
CA GLN A 74 16.49 31.80 -0.82
C GLN A 74 17.84 31.68 -1.52
N ARG A 75 17.87 31.75 -2.87
CA ARG A 75 19.12 31.75 -3.64
C ARG A 75 19.99 32.94 -3.26
N GLN A 76 19.40 34.12 -3.15
CA GLN A 76 20.13 35.32 -2.74
C GLN A 76 20.72 35.19 -1.32
N ARG A 77 20.05 34.46 -0.44
CA ARG A 77 20.49 34.19 0.94
C ARG A 77 21.51 33.05 1.05
N GLY A 78 21.75 32.30 -0.02
CA GLY A 78 22.64 31.13 0.00
C GLY A 78 22.08 29.94 0.78
N SER A 79 20.75 29.86 0.97
CA SER A 79 20.12 28.73 1.64
C SER A 79 20.03 27.52 0.70
N ALA A 80 20.59 26.38 1.12
CA ALA A 80 20.52 25.12 0.35
C ALA A 80 19.32 24.23 0.72
N GLN A 81 18.42 24.73 1.58
CA GLN A 81 17.42 23.92 2.28
C GLN A 81 16.02 23.98 1.65
N ALA A 82 15.89 24.42 0.40
CA ALA A 82 14.60 24.46 -0.30
C ALA A 82 14.73 24.14 -1.78
N PHE A 83 13.66 23.60 -2.35
CA PHE A 83 13.54 23.34 -3.78
C PHE A 83 12.10 23.56 -4.26
N LEU A 84 11.97 23.84 -5.56
CA LEU A 84 10.69 23.87 -6.25
C LEU A 84 10.47 22.56 -6.98
N GLY A 85 9.25 22.04 -6.92
CA GLY A 85 8.77 20.96 -7.79
C GLY A 85 7.69 21.47 -8.73
N ALA A 86 7.58 20.91 -9.93
CA ALA A 86 6.51 21.21 -10.88
C ALA A 86 5.97 19.91 -11.50
N ILE A 87 4.67 19.87 -11.72
CA ILE A 87 4.00 18.84 -12.53
C ILE A 87 3.62 19.50 -13.84
N HIS A 88 4.07 18.94 -14.96
CA HIS A 88 3.68 19.39 -16.29
C HIS A 88 3.47 18.19 -17.21
N GLU A 89 2.28 18.05 -17.79
CA GLU A 89 1.91 16.93 -18.67
C GLU A 89 2.20 15.56 -18.02
N LYS A 90 1.89 15.43 -16.72
CA LYS A 90 2.14 14.22 -15.90
C LYS A 90 3.63 13.88 -15.68
N ARG A 91 4.55 14.74 -16.12
CA ARG A 91 5.99 14.65 -15.81
C ARG A 91 6.31 15.54 -14.61
N VAL A 92 7.34 15.17 -13.86
CA VAL A 92 7.75 15.89 -12.66
C VAL A 92 9.12 16.49 -12.85
N PHE A 93 9.21 17.78 -12.57
CA PHE A 93 10.40 18.59 -12.69
C PHE A 93 10.74 19.20 -11.34
N PHE A 94 12.01 19.54 -11.13
CA PHE A 94 12.43 20.25 -9.93
C PHE A 94 13.65 21.14 -10.17
N THR A 95 13.83 22.14 -9.31
CA THR A 95 15.03 23.00 -9.27
C THR A 95 15.35 23.41 -7.83
N CYS A 96 16.64 23.62 -7.54
CA CYS A 96 17.10 24.03 -6.22
C CYS A 96 16.94 25.54 -6.01
N CYS A 97 16.66 25.93 -4.78
CA CYS A 97 16.62 27.33 -4.35
C CYS A 97 17.97 27.80 -3.79
N SER A 98 19.07 27.24 -4.28
CA SER A 98 20.44 27.60 -3.92
C SER A 98 21.25 28.14 -5.11
N GLN A 99 22.35 28.84 -4.84
CA GLN A 99 23.19 29.47 -5.89
C GLN A 99 23.93 28.44 -6.75
N SER A 100 24.20 27.24 -6.22
CA SER A 100 24.74 26.13 -6.98
C SER A 100 23.63 25.15 -7.33
N SER A 101 23.23 25.11 -8.60
CA SER A 101 22.16 24.23 -9.11
C SER A 101 22.41 22.73 -8.88
N ASP A 102 23.64 22.33 -8.52
CA ASP A 102 24.05 20.95 -8.22
C ASP A 102 23.93 20.53 -6.75
N GLN A 103 23.62 21.45 -5.83
CA GLN A 103 23.60 21.17 -4.39
C GLN A 103 22.22 21.41 -3.77
N CYS A 104 21.21 20.65 -4.20
CA CYS A 104 20.18 20.27 -3.24
C CYS A 104 20.84 19.20 -2.35
N GLU A 105 21.53 19.62 -1.28
CA GLU A 105 22.10 18.66 -0.32
C GLU A 105 20.96 17.81 0.24
N ALA A 106 20.93 16.54 -0.14
CA ALA A 106 19.96 15.61 0.37
C ALA A 106 20.69 14.33 0.76
N SER A 107 20.36 13.84 1.95
CA SER A 107 20.90 12.59 2.45
C SER A 107 20.47 11.43 1.53
N ALA A 108 21.31 10.41 1.36
CA ALA A 108 20.87 9.23 0.63
C ALA A 108 19.94 8.39 1.54
N LEU A 109 18.62 8.54 1.38
CA LEU A 109 17.63 7.80 2.18
C LEU A 109 17.56 6.32 1.79
N LEU A 110 17.63 6.02 0.50
CA LEU A 110 17.37 4.70 -0.06
C LEU A 110 18.38 4.34 -1.13
N GLN A 111 19.41 3.52 -0.82
CA GLN A 111 20.37 2.93 -1.78
C GLN A 111 20.43 3.65 -3.15
N GLY A 112 20.95 4.89 -3.16
CA GLY A 112 21.08 5.71 -4.37
C GLY A 112 19.93 6.68 -4.71
N LEU A 113 18.98 6.90 -3.80
CA LEU A 113 17.94 7.95 -3.88
C LEU A 113 18.09 8.97 -2.75
N THR A 114 17.94 10.24 -3.09
CA THR A 114 17.97 11.38 -2.14
C THR A 114 16.58 11.68 -1.55
N ASP A 115 16.50 12.43 -0.44
CA ASP A 115 15.24 12.93 0.16
C ASP A 115 14.33 13.60 -0.88
N VAL A 116 14.91 14.46 -1.71
CA VAL A 116 14.25 15.18 -2.80
C VAL A 116 13.67 14.20 -3.82
N GLU A 117 14.42 13.16 -4.19
CA GLU A 117 13.97 12.16 -5.16
C GLU A 117 12.86 11.25 -4.62
N VAL A 118 12.84 10.99 -3.32
CA VAL A 118 11.73 10.29 -2.68
C VAL A 118 10.47 11.15 -2.74
N LEU A 119 10.56 12.42 -2.33
CA LEU A 119 9.43 13.35 -2.39
C LEU A 119 8.91 13.54 -3.81
N LEU A 120 9.79 13.82 -4.77
CA LEU A 120 9.39 14.04 -6.17
C LEU A 120 8.89 12.76 -6.84
N GLY A 121 9.41 11.61 -6.44
CA GLY A 121 8.88 10.33 -6.86
C GLY A 121 7.48 10.06 -6.30
N LEU A 122 7.19 10.50 -5.08
CA LEU A 122 5.84 10.49 -4.51
C LEU A 122 4.91 11.44 -5.29
N VAL A 123 5.36 12.68 -5.56
CA VAL A 123 4.64 13.66 -6.41
C VAL A 123 4.33 13.09 -7.78
N ALA A 124 5.29 12.41 -8.42
CA ALA A 124 5.12 11.81 -9.74
C ALA A 124 4.10 10.68 -9.77
N GLU A 125 4.00 9.90 -8.70
CA GLU A 125 2.95 8.89 -8.58
C GLU A 125 1.57 9.53 -8.42
N LEU A 126 1.46 10.63 -7.67
CA LEU A 126 0.22 11.39 -7.50
C LEU A 126 -0.18 12.14 -8.78
N ALA A 127 0.80 12.68 -9.52
CA ALA A 127 0.67 13.41 -10.77
C ALA A 127 0.07 12.57 -11.91
N GLN A 128 0.34 11.27 -11.92
CA GLN A 128 -0.14 10.38 -12.98
C GLN A 128 -1.63 10.06 -12.88
N VAL A 129 -2.24 10.29 -11.71
CA VAL A 129 -3.61 9.83 -11.41
C VAL A 129 -4.57 10.96 -11.06
N VAL A 130 -4.13 12.03 -10.36
CA VAL A 130 -5.08 13.02 -9.78
C VAL A 130 -4.62 14.48 -9.86
N LEU A 131 -3.33 14.79 -9.85
CA LEU A 131 -2.89 16.19 -9.78
C LEU A 131 -2.83 16.85 -11.16
N GLN A 132 -3.41 18.06 -11.25
CA GLN A 132 -3.27 18.95 -12.41
C GLN A 132 -1.85 19.52 -12.48
N ASP A 133 -1.53 20.14 -13.61
CA ASP A 133 -0.29 20.90 -13.77
C ASP A 133 -0.20 21.98 -12.68
N THR A 134 0.90 22.01 -11.94
CA THR A 134 1.05 22.87 -10.76
C THR A 134 2.52 22.98 -10.32
N VAL A 135 2.79 23.88 -9.37
CA VAL A 135 4.12 24.12 -8.79
C VAL A 135 4.03 24.05 -7.27
N PHE A 136 5.04 23.44 -6.65
CA PHE A 136 5.12 23.22 -5.21
C PHE A 136 6.45 23.77 -4.67
N LEU A 137 6.41 24.34 -3.46
CA LEU A 137 7.59 24.72 -2.70
C LEU A 137 7.81 23.75 -1.55
N PHE A 138 9.01 23.18 -1.50
CA PHE A 138 9.45 22.28 -0.44
C PHE A 138 10.57 22.94 0.36
N ASN A 139 10.34 23.09 1.66
CA ASN A 139 11.36 23.40 2.63
C ASN A 139 11.86 22.08 3.25
N THR A 140 13.11 21.73 2.99
CA THR A 140 13.76 20.54 3.58
C THR A 140 14.63 20.90 4.78
N GLY A 141 14.74 22.18 5.12
CA GLY A 141 15.48 22.67 6.28
C GLY A 141 14.75 22.44 7.58
N ASP A 142 15.49 22.57 8.68
CA ASP A 142 14.86 22.58 10.00
C ASP A 142 14.08 23.89 10.18
N GLN A 143 14.60 25.03 9.69
CA GLN A 143 14.06 26.37 9.92
C GLN A 143 13.05 26.83 8.86
N PRO A 144 12.10 27.73 9.21
CA PRO A 144 11.27 28.44 8.22
C PRO A 144 12.13 29.28 7.25
N LEU A 145 11.71 29.36 5.97
CA LEU A 145 12.44 30.07 4.92
C LEU A 145 12.37 31.62 5.02
N THR A 146 11.47 32.18 5.84
CA THR A 146 11.26 33.63 5.94
C THR A 146 11.88 34.21 7.22
N ASP A 147 12.36 35.44 7.11
CA ASP A 147 13.13 36.22 8.10
C ASP A 147 12.31 36.74 9.30
N ARG A 148 11.00 36.48 9.31
CA ARG A 148 10.12 36.81 10.43
C ARG A 148 9.61 35.51 11.01
N ALA A 149 9.87 35.33 12.30
CA ALA A 149 9.48 34.22 13.16
C ALA A 149 7.96 33.88 13.18
N TYR A 150 7.13 34.46 12.30
CA TYR A 150 5.68 34.27 12.31
C TYR A 150 4.98 34.44 10.94
N TRP A 151 5.70 34.57 9.80
CA TRP A 151 5.01 34.86 8.52
C TRP A 151 5.72 34.26 7.30
N SER A 152 5.26 33.09 6.84
CA SER A 152 5.38 32.71 5.42
C SER A 152 4.08 33.11 4.74
N PRO A 153 4.07 34.00 3.73
CA PRO A 153 2.86 34.40 3.04
C PRO A 153 2.45 33.37 1.99
N VAL A 154 2.88 32.11 2.10
CA VAL A 154 2.52 31.03 1.17
C VAL A 154 2.45 29.70 1.91
N PRO A 155 1.55 28.79 1.53
CA PRO A 155 1.62 27.41 1.99
C PRO A 155 2.86 26.74 1.40
N GLN A 156 3.64 26.08 2.25
CA GLN A 156 4.84 25.35 1.83
C GLN A 156 4.88 23.98 2.51
N PHE A 157 5.37 22.97 1.79
CA PHE A 157 5.65 21.69 2.39
C PHE A 157 6.88 21.78 3.28
N HIS A 158 6.80 21.23 4.49
CA HIS A 158 7.89 21.27 5.46
C HIS A 158 7.87 20.01 6.32
N TRP A 159 9.01 19.57 6.84
CA TRP A 159 9.05 18.35 7.67
C TRP A 159 8.48 18.52 9.08
N VAL A 160 8.41 19.76 9.54
CA VAL A 160 7.96 20.11 10.89
C VAL A 160 6.92 21.21 10.75
N ARG A 161 5.79 21.08 11.42
CA ARG A 161 4.84 22.18 11.54
C ARG A 161 5.41 23.16 12.55
N SER A 162 5.53 24.44 12.18
CA SER A 162 5.99 25.49 13.08
C SER A 162 4.86 26.44 13.47
N GLY A 163 4.70 26.68 14.77
CA GLY A 163 3.67 27.56 15.32
C GLY A 163 3.80 28.97 14.75
N GLY A 164 2.75 29.44 14.07
CA GLY A 164 2.76 30.75 13.39
C GLY A 164 3.22 30.72 11.93
N HIS A 165 3.55 29.56 11.37
CA HIS A 165 3.83 29.42 9.94
C HIS A 165 2.80 28.51 9.26
N TRP A 166 2.36 28.91 8.06
CA TRP A 166 1.44 28.15 7.22
C TRP A 166 2.18 27.02 6.50
N THR A 167 2.61 26.04 7.28
CA THR A 167 3.37 24.87 6.85
C THR A 167 2.46 23.67 6.72
N VAL A 168 2.64 22.90 5.64
CA VAL A 168 1.98 21.62 5.44
C VAL A 168 2.98 20.54 5.85
N PRO A 169 2.82 19.93 7.04
CA PRO A 169 3.81 19.00 7.56
C PRO A 169 3.91 17.77 6.66
N LEU A 170 5.10 17.28 6.37
CA LEU A 170 5.36 16.08 5.61
C LEU A 170 5.86 14.96 6.52
N PRO A 171 5.57 13.68 6.19
CA PRO A 171 6.20 12.54 6.85
C PRO A 171 7.71 12.64 6.72
N ASN A 172 8.41 12.58 7.83
CA ASN A 172 9.83 12.88 7.85
C ASN A 172 10.67 11.83 7.06
N PRO A 173 11.91 12.14 6.63
CA PRO A 173 12.74 11.24 5.84
C PRO A 173 13.00 9.87 6.50
N PHE A 174 13.16 9.83 7.83
CA PHE A 174 13.37 8.57 8.57
C PHE A 174 12.13 7.69 8.53
N GLN A 175 10.94 8.27 8.65
CA GLN A 175 9.67 7.56 8.50
C GLN A 175 9.53 6.96 7.10
N LEU A 176 9.78 7.77 6.06
CA LEU A 176 9.73 7.32 4.67
C LEU A 176 10.74 6.19 4.39
N LYS A 177 11.96 6.31 4.93
CA LYS A 177 13.01 5.28 4.83
C LYS A 177 12.64 4.00 5.57
N ALA A 178 12.02 4.11 6.75
CA ALA A 178 11.60 2.97 7.54
C ALA A 178 10.44 2.23 6.85
N HIS A 179 9.48 2.95 6.26
CA HIS A 179 8.46 2.34 5.40
C HIS A 179 9.07 1.59 4.21
N ALA A 180 10.02 2.21 3.51
CA ALA A 180 10.66 1.56 2.37
C ALA A 180 11.45 0.29 2.74
N LYS A 181 11.87 0.16 4.00
CA LYS A 181 12.50 -1.04 4.59
C LYS A 181 11.53 -1.98 5.29
N ASN A 182 10.22 -1.72 5.26
CA ASN A 182 9.17 -2.44 6.00
C ASN A 182 9.40 -2.49 7.54
N LEU A 183 10.01 -1.45 8.12
CA LEU A 183 10.41 -1.43 9.54
C LEU A 183 9.36 -0.82 10.48
N LEU A 184 8.28 -0.24 9.95
CA LEU A 184 7.19 0.36 10.73
C LEU A 184 5.99 -0.60 10.80
N GLY A 185 4.86 -0.18 11.37
CA GLY A 185 3.59 -0.94 11.48
C GLY A 185 2.98 -1.46 10.16
N ASP A 186 3.78 -1.51 9.09
CA ASP A 186 3.53 -2.04 7.77
C ASP A 186 3.38 -3.57 7.74
N SER A 187 3.64 -4.30 8.83
CA SER A 187 3.35 -5.73 8.97
C SER A 187 3.17 -6.12 10.44
N GLU A 188 2.35 -7.14 10.72
CA GLU A 188 2.15 -7.66 12.08
C GLU A 188 3.43 -8.26 12.72
N GLY A 189 4.47 -8.49 11.90
CA GLY A 189 5.73 -9.14 12.28
C GLY A 189 6.75 -8.28 13.04
N ASN A 190 6.44 -7.05 13.43
CA ASN A 190 7.39 -6.21 14.18
C ASN A 190 7.52 -6.59 15.68
N GLN A 191 6.99 -7.74 16.08
CA GLN A 191 7.05 -8.24 17.46
C GLN A 191 8.46 -8.60 17.94
N GLY A 192 9.41 -8.83 17.04
CA GLY A 192 10.74 -9.37 17.36
C GLY A 192 11.65 -8.51 18.26
N ASN A 193 11.29 -7.25 18.54
CA ASN A 193 12.07 -6.34 19.40
C ASN A 193 11.26 -5.71 20.55
N LEU A 194 10.02 -6.15 20.80
CA LEU A 194 9.22 -5.62 21.91
C LEU A 194 9.61 -6.32 23.21
N VAL A 195 9.88 -5.51 24.24
CA VAL A 195 10.11 -5.99 25.61
C VAL A 195 8.79 -5.86 26.38
N PRO A 196 8.29 -6.92 27.06
CA PRO A 196 7.09 -6.82 27.90
C PRO A 196 7.22 -5.71 28.94
N TRP A 197 6.13 -4.99 29.23
CA TRP A 197 6.15 -3.83 30.13
C TRP A 197 6.75 -4.15 31.51
N GLY A 198 6.40 -5.32 32.07
CA GLY A 198 6.93 -5.81 33.35
C GLY A 198 8.45 -6.01 33.37
N GLU A 199 9.07 -6.25 32.21
CA GLU A 199 10.51 -6.47 32.05
C GLU A 199 11.29 -5.20 31.70
N LYS A 200 10.59 -4.10 31.37
CA LYS A 200 11.22 -2.83 31.04
C LYS A 200 11.83 -2.18 32.30
N ILE A 201 13.03 -1.62 32.13
CA ILE A 201 13.77 -0.85 33.13
C ILE A 201 12.96 0.41 33.48
N PRO A 202 12.62 0.65 34.77
CA PRO A 202 11.81 1.79 35.19
C PRO A 202 12.60 3.10 35.26
N LYS A 203 13.28 3.46 34.17
CA LYS A 203 14.02 4.72 34.04
C LYS A 203 13.66 5.44 32.74
N LEU A 204 13.86 6.75 32.75
CA LEU A 204 13.83 7.58 31.55
C LEU A 204 15.12 7.43 30.75
N PHE A 205 15.00 6.98 29.51
CA PHE A 205 16.12 6.83 28.60
C PHE A 205 16.20 7.92 27.54
N TRP A 206 17.43 8.41 27.30
CA TRP A 206 17.74 9.29 26.18
C TRP A 206 19.21 9.18 25.76
N ARG A 207 19.48 9.25 24.45
CA ARG A 207 20.84 9.36 23.90
C ARG A 207 20.81 10.31 22.72
N GLY A 208 21.61 11.37 22.69
CA GLY A 208 21.59 12.30 21.55
C GLY A 208 22.79 13.23 21.48
N ALA A 209 22.91 13.94 20.37
CA ALA A 209 23.96 14.93 20.19
C ALA A 209 23.60 16.26 20.86
N LEU A 210 24.59 17.03 21.32
CA LEU A 210 24.39 18.45 21.61
C LEU A 210 24.53 19.24 20.31
N SER A 211 23.47 19.94 19.93
CA SER A 211 23.38 20.73 18.69
C SER A 211 22.87 22.13 19.04
N ALA A 212 23.31 23.14 18.29
CA ALA A 212 22.91 24.54 18.44
C ALA A 212 21.93 24.93 17.34
N PRO A 213 20.93 25.80 17.61
CA PRO A 213 20.24 26.52 16.55
C PRO A 213 21.22 27.46 15.85
N ASP A 214 21.10 27.60 14.53
CA ASP A 214 21.75 28.69 13.81
C ASP A 214 21.21 30.03 14.33
N LEU A 215 22.11 30.82 14.91
CA LEU A 215 22.10 32.28 15.06
C LEU A 215 21.22 32.98 16.11
N PHE A 216 20.10 32.45 16.64
CA PHE A 216 19.17 33.32 17.43
C PHE A 216 18.99 33.07 18.94
N ALA A 217 19.62 32.07 19.56
CA ALA A 217 19.38 31.80 21.00
C ALA A 217 20.59 31.20 21.76
N LEU A 218 21.79 31.75 21.58
CA LEU A 218 23.01 31.22 22.22
C LEU A 218 23.68 32.19 23.22
N GLU A 219 22.93 33.14 23.79
CA GLU A 219 23.46 33.95 24.89
C GLU A 219 23.88 33.07 26.08
N ASP A 220 23.15 31.96 26.35
CA ASP A 220 23.56 30.94 27.32
C ASP A 220 23.25 29.49 26.86
N ILE A 221 24.30 28.78 26.40
CA ILE A 221 24.29 27.34 26.10
C ILE A 221 23.78 26.46 27.26
N GLY A 222 23.85 26.96 28.50
CA GLY A 222 23.37 26.29 29.70
C GLY A 222 21.85 26.14 29.78
N THR A 223 21.12 26.89 28.94
CA THR A 223 19.65 26.90 28.86
C THR A 223 19.08 25.90 27.83
N LEU A 224 19.94 25.28 27.03
CA LEU A 224 19.51 24.32 26.01
C LEU A 224 18.75 23.14 26.66
N PRO A 225 17.61 22.69 26.09
CA PRO A 225 16.82 21.59 26.64
C PRO A 225 17.60 20.33 26.95
N ARG A 226 18.51 19.93 26.06
CA ARG A 226 19.37 18.74 26.24
C ARG A 226 20.38 18.93 27.37
N VAL A 227 20.86 20.16 27.61
CA VAL A 227 21.73 20.47 28.75
C VAL A 227 20.95 20.41 30.05
N ARG A 228 19.71 20.93 30.07
CA ARG A 228 18.82 20.83 31.24
C ARG A 228 18.49 19.37 31.59
N LEU A 229 18.18 18.54 30.59
CA LEU A 229 17.97 17.10 30.78
C LEU A 229 19.17 16.43 31.46
N MET A 230 20.39 16.71 30.99
CA MET A 230 21.61 16.16 31.58
C MET A 230 21.84 16.62 33.03
N LYS A 231 21.53 17.89 33.35
CA LYS A 231 21.60 18.41 34.73
C LYS A 231 20.61 17.71 35.65
N LEU A 232 19.34 17.60 35.24
CA LEU A 232 18.30 16.89 36.00
C LEU A 232 18.67 15.44 36.26
N ALA A 233 19.22 14.75 35.25
CA ALA A 233 19.64 13.36 35.39
C ALA A 233 20.83 13.16 36.34
N LYS A 234 21.76 14.11 36.40
CA LYS A 234 22.89 14.07 37.33
C LYS A 234 22.44 14.13 38.79
N GLU A 235 21.36 14.89 39.05
CA GLU A 235 20.76 15.07 40.38
C GLU A 235 19.79 13.94 40.76
N ASN A 236 19.30 13.15 39.79
CA ASN A 236 18.26 12.13 39.99
C ASN A 236 18.64 10.79 39.33
N GLN A 237 19.82 10.24 39.62
CA GLN A 237 20.39 9.08 38.92
C GLN A 237 19.54 7.79 39.00
N ASP A 238 18.65 7.70 39.98
CA ASP A 238 17.70 6.61 40.12
C ASP A 238 16.62 6.64 39.03
N LEU A 239 16.22 7.82 38.56
CA LEU A 239 15.17 8.00 37.54
C LEU A 239 15.68 7.97 36.11
N PHE A 240 16.94 8.29 35.87
CA PHE A 240 17.45 8.57 34.52
C PHE A 240 18.53 7.61 34.06
N ASP A 241 18.53 7.35 32.76
CA ASP A 241 19.63 6.80 32.00
C ASP A 241 19.78 7.61 30.70
N VAL A 242 20.50 8.74 30.79
CA VAL A 242 20.65 9.69 29.69
C VAL A 242 22.12 9.96 29.37
N GLY A 243 22.45 10.26 28.11
CA GLY A 243 23.83 10.50 27.71
C GLY A 243 24.02 11.27 26.41
N ILE A 244 25.07 12.08 26.35
CA ILE A 244 25.48 12.81 25.14
C ILE A 244 26.31 11.89 24.25
N THR A 245 25.91 11.70 23.00
CA THR A 245 26.63 10.82 22.06
C THR A 245 27.64 11.56 21.19
N ASN A 246 27.38 12.83 20.88
CA ASN A 246 28.25 13.67 20.07
C ASN A 246 27.97 15.16 20.34
N VAL A 247 28.81 16.04 19.81
CA VAL A 247 28.59 17.49 19.82
C VAL A 247 28.74 18.01 18.40
N ASP A 248 27.76 18.79 17.96
CA ASP A 248 27.74 19.39 16.62
C ASP A 248 28.96 20.30 16.40
N ARG A 249 29.47 20.34 15.17
CA ARG A 249 30.59 21.22 14.80
C ARG A 249 30.22 22.69 14.99
N GLU A 250 28.97 23.01 14.74
CA GLU A 250 28.46 24.38 14.82
C GLU A 250 28.46 24.92 16.25
N MET A 251 28.20 24.06 17.24
CA MET A 251 28.37 24.39 18.66
C MET A 251 29.79 24.85 18.98
N TYR A 252 30.81 24.18 18.41
CA TYR A 252 32.21 24.57 18.61
C TYR A 252 32.54 25.89 17.92
N ARG A 253 31.94 26.15 16.74
CA ARG A 253 32.12 27.40 16.01
C ARG A 253 31.54 28.59 16.77
N ILE A 254 30.34 28.44 17.34
CA ILE A 254 29.61 29.55 17.97
C ILE A 254 30.08 29.80 19.42
N ALA A 255 30.12 28.76 20.25
CA ALA A 255 30.39 28.90 21.68
C ALA A 255 31.87 28.77 22.07
N GLY A 256 32.73 28.37 21.12
CA GLY A 256 34.16 28.16 21.31
C GLY A 256 34.51 26.80 21.91
N ARG A 257 35.61 26.21 21.43
CA ARG A 257 35.99 24.81 21.74
C ARG A 257 36.14 24.51 23.23
N SER A 258 36.86 25.36 23.95
CA SER A 258 37.15 25.16 25.37
C SER A 258 35.88 25.22 26.23
N ARG A 259 34.96 26.16 25.94
CA ARG A 259 33.70 26.32 26.68
C ARG A 259 32.79 25.10 26.49
N VAL A 260 32.69 24.61 25.25
CA VAL A 260 31.89 23.42 24.92
C VAL A 260 32.47 22.16 25.58
N GLN A 261 33.80 21.98 25.54
CA GLN A 261 34.45 20.83 26.18
C GLN A 261 34.28 20.84 27.71
N ALA A 262 34.42 22.01 28.35
CA ALA A 262 34.19 22.16 29.79
C ALA A 262 32.74 21.81 30.17
N LEU A 263 31.77 22.30 29.40
CA LEU A 263 30.35 21.97 29.60
C LEU A 263 30.11 20.46 29.47
N VAL A 264 30.59 19.83 28.41
CA VAL A 264 30.42 18.39 28.19
C VAL A 264 31.03 17.58 29.33
N GLN A 265 32.21 17.95 29.81
CA GLN A 265 32.81 17.31 30.98
C GLN A 265 31.96 17.48 32.25
N GLN A 266 31.42 18.68 32.50
CA GLN A 266 30.54 18.94 33.64
C GLN A 266 29.28 18.07 33.63
N LEU A 267 28.75 17.77 32.43
CA LEU A 267 27.58 16.95 32.18
C LEU A 267 27.85 15.43 32.20
N GLY A 268 29.09 15.00 32.46
CA GLY A 268 29.45 13.57 32.53
C GLY A 268 30.13 13.01 31.28
N GLY A 269 30.51 13.86 30.32
CA GLY A 269 31.25 13.47 29.12
C GLY A 269 30.38 12.94 27.98
N THR A 270 31.03 12.41 26.94
CA THR A 270 30.36 11.71 25.85
C THR A 270 30.39 10.20 26.07
N VAL A 271 29.28 9.53 25.79
CA VAL A 271 29.19 8.07 25.85
C VAL A 271 29.46 7.47 24.47
N LYS A 272 30.23 6.39 24.41
CA LYS A 272 30.49 5.65 23.15
C LYS A 272 29.18 5.06 22.61
N HIS A 273 29.07 4.99 21.28
CA HIS A 273 27.92 4.49 20.52
C HIS A 273 27.52 3.05 20.91
N GLU A 274 26.78 2.88 22.00
CA GLU A 274 25.76 1.84 22.04
C GLU A 274 24.67 2.24 21.05
N LYS A 275 24.17 1.28 20.27
CA LYS A 275 23.13 1.54 19.27
C LYS A 275 21.85 1.92 20.02
N SER A 276 21.64 3.22 20.25
CA SER A 276 20.50 3.79 20.98
C SER A 276 19.16 3.14 20.62
N GLN A 277 18.91 2.91 19.32
CA GLN A 277 17.71 2.23 18.82
C GLN A 277 17.49 0.82 19.37
N GLN A 278 18.57 0.07 19.66
CA GLN A 278 18.49 -1.28 20.23
C GLN A 278 18.24 -1.25 21.75
N GLN A 279 18.53 -0.13 22.41
CA GLN A 279 18.36 0.02 23.85
C GLN A 279 16.99 0.55 24.22
N MET A 280 16.43 1.48 23.44
CA MET A 280 15.13 2.11 23.72
C MET A 280 14.02 1.11 24.14
N PRO A 281 13.85 -0.06 23.49
CA PRO A 281 12.81 -1.00 23.88
C PRO A 281 12.90 -1.52 25.32
N ARG A 282 14.09 -1.47 25.94
CA ARG A 282 14.33 -1.97 27.29
C ARG A 282 13.85 -1.03 28.39
N TYR A 283 13.50 0.22 28.10
CA TYR A 283 13.18 1.22 29.13
C TYR A 283 11.69 1.55 29.13
N ARG A 284 11.11 1.81 30.31
CA ARG A 284 9.69 2.19 30.44
C ARG A 284 9.41 3.55 29.87
N TYR A 285 10.31 4.51 30.09
CA TYR A 285 10.09 5.89 29.73
C TYR A 285 11.13 6.33 28.68
N LEU A 286 10.66 6.99 27.62
CA LEU A 286 11.51 7.61 26.60
C LEU A 286 11.14 9.08 26.50
N ILE A 287 12.11 9.99 26.47
CA ILE A 287 11.82 11.43 26.26
C ILE A 287 12.24 11.90 24.87
N ASN A 288 11.36 12.65 24.22
CA ASN A 288 11.68 13.37 23.00
C ASN A 288 12.07 14.81 23.36
N VAL A 289 13.36 15.13 23.23
CA VAL A 289 13.90 16.47 23.48
C VAL A 289 14.49 17.01 22.18
N ALA A 290 13.92 18.13 21.71
CA ALA A 290 14.33 18.77 20.48
C ALA A 290 15.82 19.18 20.52
N ALA A 291 16.45 19.15 19.36
CA ALA A 291 17.79 19.68 19.14
C ALA A 291 17.73 21.17 18.88
N VAL A 292 17.15 21.49 17.73
CA VAL A 292 16.94 22.82 17.18
C VAL A 292 15.45 23.01 17.00
N LEU A 293 14.81 22.18 16.14
CA LEU A 293 13.36 22.20 15.93
C LEU A 293 12.70 20.82 16.02
N SER A 294 13.40 19.73 15.69
CA SER A 294 12.87 18.35 15.82
C SER A 294 13.94 17.34 16.25
N SER A 295 13.52 16.15 16.68
CA SER A 295 14.42 15.04 17.03
C SER A 295 14.46 13.93 15.98
N TRP A 296 13.49 13.89 15.05
CA TRP A 296 13.37 12.93 13.95
C TRP A 296 13.25 11.45 14.36
N ARG A 297 13.06 11.17 15.66
CA ARG A 297 13.10 9.80 16.23
C ARG A 297 11.78 9.35 16.82
N LEU A 298 10.77 10.21 16.77
CA LEU A 298 9.48 9.99 17.39
C LEU A 298 8.82 8.68 16.95
N VAL A 299 8.88 8.39 15.65
CA VAL A 299 8.38 7.14 15.06
C VAL A 299 9.09 5.91 15.63
N GLU A 300 10.42 5.97 15.78
CA GLU A 300 11.21 4.85 16.33
C GLU A 300 10.92 4.64 17.81
N MET A 301 10.72 5.72 18.57
CA MET A 301 10.39 5.67 19.99
C MET A 301 8.99 5.05 20.21
N LEU A 302 8.00 5.45 19.42
CA LEU A 302 6.65 4.88 19.50
C LEU A 302 6.64 3.39 19.20
N ALA A 303 7.46 2.93 18.23
CA ALA A 303 7.56 1.53 17.85
C ALA A 303 8.08 0.60 18.97
N THR A 304 8.62 1.15 20.07
CA THR A 304 9.20 0.36 21.16
C THR A 304 8.20 -0.14 22.21
N GLY A 305 6.96 0.38 22.20
CA GLY A 305 5.97 0.13 23.25
C GLY A 305 6.32 0.74 24.61
N SER A 306 7.27 1.68 24.67
CA SER A 306 7.60 2.43 25.86
C SER A 306 6.73 3.69 25.99
N LEU A 307 6.53 4.17 27.22
CA LEU A 307 5.82 5.42 27.47
C LEU A 307 6.66 6.61 26.99
N LEU A 308 6.07 7.38 26.09
CA LEU A 308 6.70 8.55 25.50
C LEU A 308 6.40 9.80 26.33
N LEU A 309 7.45 10.54 26.69
CA LEU A 309 7.38 11.87 27.27
C LEU A 309 7.78 12.89 26.19
N LEU A 310 6.95 13.89 25.95
CA LEU A 310 7.16 14.88 24.90
C LEU A 310 7.33 16.27 25.47
N GLN A 311 8.46 16.89 25.17
CA GLN A 311 8.70 18.30 25.51
C GLN A 311 7.76 19.20 24.69
N GLU A 312 7.03 20.07 25.38
CA GLU A 312 6.21 21.11 24.75
C GLU A 312 7.08 22.09 23.95
N GLY A 313 6.58 22.47 22.77
CA GLY A 313 7.25 23.38 21.86
C GLY A 313 6.26 23.90 20.81
N ALA A 314 6.69 24.87 20.02
CA ALA A 314 5.88 25.40 18.91
C ALA A 314 5.95 24.50 17.67
N ASP A 315 6.88 23.54 17.64
CA ASP A 315 7.26 22.80 16.45
C ASP A 315 7.00 21.30 16.63
N HIS A 316 6.26 20.72 15.68
CA HIS A 316 5.76 19.34 15.79
C HIS A 316 5.90 18.55 14.49
N GLU A 317 6.32 17.28 14.60
CA GLU A 317 6.32 16.32 13.49
C GLU A 317 4.88 15.89 13.17
N LEU A 318 4.57 15.58 11.92
CA LEU A 318 3.23 15.16 11.45
C LEU A 318 2.56 14.12 12.36
N ILE A 319 3.32 13.12 12.80
CA ILE A 319 2.80 12.03 13.64
C ILE A 319 2.18 12.50 14.96
N LEU A 320 2.57 13.67 15.49
CA LEU A 320 1.98 14.24 16.71
C LEU A 320 0.52 14.63 16.52
N GLU A 321 0.12 14.97 15.31
CA GLU A 321 -1.27 15.32 14.96
C GLU A 321 -2.21 14.12 15.14
N TRP A 322 -1.67 12.90 15.18
CA TRP A 322 -2.42 11.67 15.41
C TRP A 322 -2.42 11.22 16.88
N LEU A 323 -1.72 11.92 17.77
CA LEU A 323 -1.56 11.54 19.16
C LEU A 323 -2.24 12.55 20.09
N THR A 324 -2.83 12.03 21.14
CA THR A 324 -3.54 12.80 22.16
C THR A 324 -2.73 12.82 23.46
N PRO A 325 -2.46 14.00 24.07
CA PRO A 325 -1.82 14.10 25.37
C PRO A 325 -2.57 13.30 26.44
N TRP A 326 -1.83 12.66 27.35
CA TRP A 326 -2.32 11.80 28.45
C TRP A 326 -3.11 10.54 28.05
N GLU A 327 -3.35 10.33 26.75
CA GLU A 327 -3.90 9.09 26.20
C GLU A 327 -2.81 8.28 25.49
N HIS A 328 -1.96 8.95 24.69
CA HIS A 328 -0.95 8.32 23.86
C HIS A 328 0.49 8.64 24.28
N PHE A 329 0.70 9.76 24.97
CA PHE A 329 2.00 10.22 25.49
C PHE A 329 1.78 11.14 26.68
N VAL A 330 2.85 11.49 27.41
CA VAL A 330 2.80 12.46 28.52
C VAL A 330 3.53 13.75 28.12
N PRO A 331 2.86 14.91 28.08
CA PRO A 331 3.52 16.20 27.84
C PRO A 331 4.39 16.59 29.03
N VAL A 332 5.51 17.25 28.77
CA VAL A 332 6.36 17.90 29.77
C VAL A 332 6.68 19.31 29.32
N SER A 333 6.76 20.24 30.27
CA SER A 333 7.00 21.65 29.98
C SER A 333 8.23 21.89 29.10
N GLN A 334 8.21 22.95 28.30
CA GLN A 334 9.36 23.38 27.48
C GLN A 334 10.65 23.54 28.33
N GLY A 335 10.52 23.91 29.59
CA GLY A 335 11.64 24.05 30.53
C GLY A 335 12.16 22.75 31.13
N LEU A 336 11.42 21.64 31.01
CA LEU A 336 11.60 20.37 31.72
C LEU A 336 11.50 20.48 33.26
N SER A 337 10.94 21.57 33.79
CA SER A 337 10.85 21.80 35.25
C SER A 337 9.92 20.83 35.97
N ASP A 338 8.94 20.30 35.26
CA ASP A 338 7.95 19.33 35.71
C ASP A 338 8.36 17.87 35.44
N LEU A 339 9.48 17.62 34.73
CA LEU A 339 9.87 16.28 34.32
C LEU A 339 10.07 15.31 35.49
N VAL A 340 10.78 15.74 36.54
CA VAL A 340 11.04 14.89 37.73
C VAL A 340 9.75 14.62 38.51
N PRO A 341 8.93 15.63 38.88
CA PRO A 341 7.60 15.39 39.47
C PRO A 341 6.73 14.43 38.65
N THR A 342 6.69 14.61 37.33
CA THR A 342 5.91 13.76 36.42
C THR A 342 6.41 12.32 36.43
N LEU A 343 7.73 12.08 36.39
CA LEU A 343 8.28 10.72 36.48
C LEU A 343 7.94 10.05 37.81
N ARG A 344 8.10 10.76 38.93
CA ARG A 344 7.74 10.24 40.26
C ARG A 344 6.25 9.89 40.35
N TRP A 345 5.41 10.71 39.75
CA TRP A 345 3.98 10.46 39.70
C TRP A 345 3.66 9.23 38.84
N LEU A 346 4.32 9.05 37.70
CA LEU A 346 4.17 7.85 36.85
C LEU A 346 4.67 6.58 37.54
N GLU A 347 5.75 6.64 38.33
CA GLU A 347 6.21 5.51 39.16
C GLU A 347 5.16 5.10 40.20
N ALA A 348 4.43 6.06 40.77
CA ALA A 348 3.35 5.81 41.71
C ALA A 348 2.05 5.32 41.04
N HIS A 349 1.92 5.44 39.70
CA HIS A 349 0.75 5.04 38.93
C HIS A 349 1.13 4.12 37.75
N PRO A 350 1.72 2.94 38.02
CA PRO A 350 2.28 2.07 36.99
C PRO A 350 1.24 1.57 35.98
N ASP A 351 0.01 1.28 36.43
CA ASP A 351 -1.09 0.83 35.56
C ASP A 351 -1.53 1.94 34.59
N LEU A 352 -1.45 3.19 35.00
CA LEU A 352 -1.74 4.31 34.11
C LEU A 352 -0.60 4.50 33.10
N ALA A 353 0.65 4.45 33.55
CA ALA A 353 1.82 4.55 32.68
C ALA A 353 1.81 3.46 31.59
N GLU A 354 1.51 2.21 31.96
CA GLU A 354 1.38 1.09 31.03
C GLU A 354 0.26 1.31 30.02
N ARG A 355 -0.92 1.76 30.49
CA ARG A 355 -2.06 2.04 29.60
C ARG A 355 -1.73 3.11 28.57
N ILE A 356 -1.11 4.23 28.97
CA ILE A 356 -0.73 5.30 28.04
C ILE A 356 0.29 4.78 27.02
N ALA A 357 1.29 4.00 27.45
CA ALA A 357 2.28 3.39 26.55
C ALA A 357 1.62 2.43 25.53
N ALA A 358 0.73 1.57 26.00
CA ALA A 358 0.01 0.61 25.17
C ALA A 358 -0.90 1.30 24.14
N GLN A 359 -1.58 2.37 24.54
CA GLN A 359 -2.41 3.18 23.63
C GLN A 359 -1.55 3.92 22.61
N GLY A 360 -0.44 4.55 23.03
CA GLY A 360 0.51 5.17 22.12
C GLY A 360 1.06 4.20 21.06
N PHE A 361 1.43 2.99 21.49
CA PHE A 361 1.88 1.94 20.57
C PHE A 361 0.77 1.43 19.65
N ARG A 362 -0.45 1.27 20.17
CA ARG A 362 -1.62 0.90 19.36
C ARG A 362 -1.89 1.93 18.28
N ARG A 363 -1.93 3.21 18.66
CA ARG A 363 -2.14 4.33 17.74
C ARG A 363 -1.05 4.41 16.67
N PHE A 364 0.19 4.16 17.04
CA PHE A 364 1.30 4.00 16.08
C PHE A 364 1.01 2.90 15.04
N LYS A 365 0.56 1.71 15.47
CA LYS A 365 0.21 0.62 14.54
C LYS A 365 -0.99 0.96 13.64
N GLU A 366 -1.93 1.74 14.14
CA GLU A 366 -3.15 2.12 13.41
C GLU A 366 -2.95 3.24 12.39
N ARG A 367 -2.06 4.20 12.69
CA ARG A 367 -1.91 5.44 11.90
C ARG A 367 -0.57 5.57 11.18
N VAL A 368 0.45 4.83 11.59
CA VAL A 368 1.79 4.89 10.99
C VAL A 368 1.99 3.69 10.08
N ARG A 369 0.95 3.35 9.31
CA ARG A 369 1.06 2.39 8.22
C ARG A 369 1.42 3.15 6.95
N ARG A 370 2.02 2.42 6.02
CA ARG A 370 2.35 2.95 4.71
C ARG A 370 1.10 3.54 4.04
N GLN A 371 -0.01 2.82 4.05
CA GLN A 371 -1.27 3.30 3.47
C GLN A 371 -1.69 4.67 4.00
N ASP A 372 -1.69 4.87 5.31
CA ASP A 372 -2.10 6.15 5.94
C ASP A 372 -1.15 7.28 5.51
N THR A 373 0.15 7.01 5.48
CA THR A 373 1.16 7.98 5.02
C THR A 373 0.92 8.39 3.56
N TRP A 374 0.55 7.43 2.70
CA TRP A 374 0.23 7.70 1.29
C TRP A 374 -1.10 8.45 1.13
N CYS A 375 -2.11 8.12 1.94
CA CYS A 375 -3.39 8.84 1.98
C CYS A 375 -3.19 10.30 2.39
N TYR A 376 -2.42 10.54 3.47
CA TYR A 376 -2.08 11.88 3.92
C TYR A 376 -1.37 12.68 2.81
N LEU A 377 -0.33 12.11 2.21
CA LEU A 377 0.42 12.77 1.14
C LEU A 377 -0.49 13.12 -0.05
N TRP A 378 -1.34 12.19 -0.49
CA TRP A 378 -2.30 12.47 -1.56
C TRP A 378 -3.21 13.67 -1.21
N GLN A 379 -3.78 13.69 0.00
CA GLN A 379 -4.62 14.80 0.46
C GLN A 379 -3.84 16.12 0.49
N ALA A 380 -2.62 16.11 1.02
CA ALA A 380 -1.77 17.29 1.17
C ALA A 380 -1.40 17.93 -0.18
N PHE A 381 -0.98 17.09 -1.15
CA PHE A 381 -0.66 17.56 -2.50
C PHE A 381 -1.88 18.04 -3.27
N ARG A 382 -3.02 17.37 -3.12
CA ARG A 382 -4.27 17.79 -3.75
C ARG A 382 -4.73 19.15 -3.22
N ALA A 383 -4.76 19.31 -1.90
CA ALA A 383 -5.09 20.58 -1.25
C ALA A 383 -4.13 21.71 -1.66
N MET A 384 -2.81 21.42 -1.74
CA MET A 384 -1.82 22.38 -2.21
C MET A 384 -2.01 22.78 -3.68
N ALA A 385 -2.36 21.83 -4.56
CA ALA A 385 -2.62 22.15 -5.96
C ALA A 385 -3.84 23.07 -6.11
N ASP A 386 -4.90 22.82 -5.33
CA ASP A 386 -6.14 23.59 -5.38
C ASP A 386 -6.03 24.97 -4.68
N SER A 387 -5.01 25.18 -3.85
CA SER A 387 -4.77 26.47 -3.17
C SER A 387 -4.12 27.55 -4.04
N HIS A 388 -3.65 27.18 -5.24
CA HIS A 388 -2.97 28.08 -6.17
C HIS A 388 -3.77 28.29 -7.45
N THR A 389 -3.57 29.42 -8.12
CA THR A 389 -4.06 29.55 -9.49
C THR A 389 -3.32 28.56 -10.39
N PRO A 390 -4.03 27.78 -11.23
CA PRO A 390 -3.39 26.80 -12.09
C PRO A 390 -2.45 27.53 -13.07
N PRO A 391 -1.22 27.04 -13.26
CA PRO A 391 -0.29 27.62 -14.22
C PRO A 391 -0.81 27.48 -15.65
N GLU A 392 -0.58 28.52 -16.46
CA GLU A 392 -0.80 28.41 -17.90
C GLU A 392 0.16 27.37 -18.49
N PRO A 393 -0.33 26.42 -19.33
CA PRO A 393 0.52 25.35 -19.87
C PRO A 393 1.77 25.86 -20.57
N ALA A 394 1.66 26.96 -21.34
CA ALA A 394 2.80 27.57 -22.03
C ALA A 394 3.82 28.18 -21.05
N ALA A 395 3.37 28.80 -19.96
CA ALA A 395 4.25 29.36 -18.94
C ALA A 395 4.98 28.26 -18.16
N LEU A 396 4.31 27.14 -17.90
CA LEU A 396 4.90 26.00 -17.21
C LEU A 396 5.88 25.22 -18.09
N ALA A 397 5.56 25.07 -19.38
CA ALA A 397 6.46 24.50 -20.38
C ALA A 397 7.76 25.33 -20.49
N ALA A 398 7.62 26.66 -20.55
CA ALA A 398 8.78 27.56 -20.58
C ALA A 398 9.64 27.43 -19.30
N LEU A 399 9.00 27.43 -18.14
CA LEU A 399 9.68 27.30 -16.84
C LEU A 399 10.46 25.98 -16.73
N THR A 400 9.81 24.86 -17.03
CA THR A 400 10.42 23.52 -16.89
C THR A 400 11.54 23.26 -17.90
N ALA A 401 11.65 24.09 -18.94
CA ALA A 401 12.76 24.10 -19.89
C ALA A 401 13.92 25.04 -19.50
N GLU A 402 13.77 25.87 -18.45
CA GLU A 402 14.82 26.79 -18.01
C GLU A 402 16.06 26.04 -17.48
N PRO A 403 17.28 26.58 -17.70
CA PRO A 403 18.50 26.02 -17.13
C PRO A 403 18.40 25.83 -15.61
N GLY A 404 18.68 24.62 -15.14
CA GLY A 404 18.63 24.26 -13.72
C GLY A 404 17.38 23.48 -13.30
N TRP A 405 16.32 23.44 -14.12
CA TRP A 405 15.22 22.49 -13.95
C TRP A 405 15.62 21.10 -14.46
N ARG A 406 15.19 20.07 -13.74
CA ARG A 406 15.53 18.67 -14.02
C ARG A 406 14.28 17.81 -13.98
N GLU A 407 14.07 16.98 -14.99
CA GLU A 407 13.04 15.94 -14.96
C GLU A 407 13.47 14.78 -14.07
N VAL A 408 12.55 14.23 -13.28
CA VAL A 408 12.79 13.01 -12.49
C VAL A 408 12.88 11.80 -13.43
N PRO A 409 14.00 11.04 -13.45
CA PRO A 409 14.18 9.95 -14.41
C PRO A 409 13.13 8.83 -14.28
N ALA A 410 12.61 8.37 -15.42
CA ALA A 410 11.59 7.32 -15.48
C ALA A 410 11.98 6.00 -14.78
N GLU A 411 13.27 5.66 -14.72
CA GLU A 411 13.76 4.47 -14.01
C GLU A 411 13.55 4.59 -12.48
N LYS A 412 13.80 5.77 -11.91
CA LYS A 412 13.58 6.04 -10.48
C LYS A 412 12.08 5.95 -10.15
N LEU A 413 11.22 6.48 -11.04
CA LEU A 413 9.77 6.36 -10.94
C LEU A 413 9.29 4.90 -10.98
N ARG A 414 9.87 4.04 -11.84
CA ARG A 414 9.53 2.61 -11.92
C ARG A 414 9.76 1.87 -10.60
N LYS A 415 10.81 2.20 -9.83
CA LYS A 415 11.06 1.59 -8.51
C LYS A 415 9.94 1.92 -7.51
N LEU A 416 9.43 3.15 -7.53
CA LEU A 416 8.34 3.61 -6.67
C LEU A 416 6.97 3.04 -7.10
N LYS A 417 6.69 2.94 -8.41
CA LYS A 417 5.52 2.22 -8.95
C LYS A 417 5.42 0.78 -8.44
N ARG A 418 6.56 0.06 -8.40
CA ARG A 418 6.62 -1.30 -7.86
C ARG A 418 6.29 -1.35 -6.37
N HIS A 419 6.64 -0.31 -5.62
CA HIS A 419 6.35 -0.18 -4.20
C HIS A 419 4.86 0.14 -3.95
N ARG A 420 4.25 1.09 -4.69
CA ARG A 420 2.79 1.34 -4.67
C ARG A 420 2.00 0.09 -5.04
N ARG A 421 2.37 -0.62 -6.13
CA ARG A 421 1.72 -1.89 -6.47
C ARG A 421 1.77 -2.86 -5.30
N ARG A 422 2.88 -2.99 -4.58
CA ARG A 422 2.97 -3.84 -3.38
C ARG A 422 2.01 -3.40 -2.26
N ILE A 423 1.78 -2.09 -2.06
CA ILE A 423 0.85 -1.53 -1.06
C ILE A 423 -0.60 -1.79 -1.48
N LEU A 424 -0.97 -1.43 -2.70
CA LEU A 424 -2.29 -1.70 -3.27
C LEU A 424 -2.60 -3.20 -3.27
N HIS A 425 -1.59 -4.03 -3.53
CA HIS A 425 -1.71 -5.49 -3.45
C HIS A 425 -1.84 -6.03 -2.02
N LYS A 426 -1.52 -5.26 -0.98
CA LYS A 426 -1.61 -5.68 0.42
C LYS A 426 -3.01 -5.43 1.00
N ASN A 427 -3.75 -4.46 0.45
CA ASN A 427 -5.10 -4.09 0.90
C ASN A 427 -6.25 -4.66 0.07
N GLY A 428 -5.95 -5.50 -0.93
CA GLY A 428 -6.97 -6.01 -1.83
C GLY A 428 -6.53 -7.31 -2.50
N LEU A 429 -6.80 -8.41 -1.80
CA LEU A 429 -7.26 -9.69 -2.37
C LEU A 429 -6.46 -10.23 -3.57
N ARG A 430 -5.61 -11.25 -3.36
CA ARG A 430 -5.00 -11.98 -4.48
C ARG A 430 -5.64 -13.36 -4.66
N VAL A 431 -6.42 -13.48 -5.73
CA VAL A 431 -6.67 -14.76 -6.38
C VAL A 431 -5.49 -14.99 -7.32
N ALA A 432 -4.54 -15.87 -6.97
CA ALA A 432 -3.53 -16.30 -7.91
C ALA A 432 -4.06 -17.52 -8.67
N THR A 433 -4.65 -17.28 -9.85
CA THR A 433 -4.95 -18.35 -10.80
C THR A 433 -3.69 -18.65 -11.62
N VAL A 434 -3.14 -19.86 -11.47
CA VAL A 434 -2.11 -20.35 -12.41
C VAL A 434 -2.83 -20.69 -13.72
N ARG A 435 -2.74 -19.82 -14.72
CA ARG A 435 -3.30 -20.08 -16.04
C ARG A 435 -2.51 -21.19 -16.71
N GLU A 436 -3.23 -22.11 -17.33
CA GLU A 436 -2.63 -23.24 -18.04
C GLU A 436 -1.73 -22.79 -19.20
N SER A 437 -2.08 -21.69 -19.88
CA SER A 437 -1.27 -21.05 -20.93
C SER A 437 0.12 -20.69 -20.45
N ASP A 438 0.20 -20.10 -19.25
CA ASP A 438 1.44 -19.58 -18.69
C ASP A 438 2.37 -20.71 -18.23
N TRP A 439 1.79 -21.87 -17.89
CA TRP A 439 2.54 -23.09 -17.56
C TRP A 439 2.95 -23.90 -18.80
N LYS A 440 2.09 -23.95 -19.84
CA LYS A 440 2.34 -24.63 -21.11
C LYS A 440 3.39 -23.91 -21.96
N ALA A 441 3.44 -22.58 -21.93
CA ALA A 441 4.45 -21.77 -22.61
C ALA A 441 5.88 -21.98 -22.06
N LEU A 442 6.01 -22.60 -20.89
CA LEU A 442 7.30 -22.95 -20.29
C LEU A 442 7.71 -24.36 -20.77
N GLU A 443 8.51 -24.43 -21.82
CA GLU A 443 9.00 -25.71 -22.37
C GLU A 443 9.99 -26.41 -21.42
N ASP A 444 10.78 -25.65 -20.64
CA ASP A 444 11.84 -26.17 -19.76
C ASP A 444 11.39 -26.40 -18.31
N GLN A 445 11.69 -27.58 -17.77
CA GLN A 445 11.56 -27.98 -16.36
C GLN A 445 12.29 -27.04 -15.39
N LYS A 446 13.39 -26.39 -15.80
CA LYS A 446 14.10 -25.39 -15.00
C LYS A 446 13.31 -24.09 -14.87
N GLU A 447 12.59 -23.69 -15.92
CA GLU A 447 11.76 -22.49 -15.92
C GLU A 447 10.45 -22.69 -15.18
N LYS A 448 9.83 -23.87 -15.30
CA LYS A 448 8.71 -24.29 -14.43
C LYS A 448 9.09 -24.25 -12.96
N ARG A 449 10.26 -24.76 -12.59
CA ARG A 449 10.80 -24.68 -11.21
C ARG A 449 11.11 -23.24 -10.79
N ARG A 450 11.60 -22.39 -11.69
CA ARG A 450 11.85 -20.96 -11.42
C ARG A 450 10.54 -20.21 -11.20
N HIS A 451 9.53 -20.47 -12.02
CA HIS A 451 8.20 -19.86 -11.92
C HIS A 451 7.50 -20.29 -10.64
N LEU A 452 7.55 -21.59 -10.32
CA LEU A 452 7.05 -22.14 -9.07
C LEU A 452 7.78 -21.56 -7.85
N ARG A 453 9.12 -21.46 -7.87
CA ARG A 453 9.89 -20.81 -6.79
C ARG A 453 9.59 -19.32 -6.68
N SER A 454 9.41 -18.62 -7.80
CA SER A 454 9.01 -17.20 -7.81
C SER A 454 7.60 -17.02 -7.26
N MET A 455 6.69 -17.94 -7.56
CA MET A 455 5.33 -17.95 -7.03
C MET A 455 5.34 -18.25 -5.53
N LEU A 456 6.03 -19.30 -5.08
CA LEU A 456 6.17 -19.68 -3.67
C LEU A 456 6.90 -18.61 -2.84
N SER A 457 7.94 -17.97 -3.40
CA SER A 457 8.61 -16.83 -2.76
C SER A 457 7.71 -15.59 -2.70
N ALA A 458 6.87 -15.35 -3.72
CA ALA A 458 5.86 -14.29 -3.66
C ALA A 458 4.71 -14.61 -2.69
N LEU A 459 4.44 -15.90 -2.44
CA LEU A 459 3.44 -16.37 -1.49
C LEU A 459 3.92 -16.22 -0.04
N GLY A 460 5.17 -16.61 0.26
CA GLY A 460 5.72 -16.60 1.63
C GLY A 460 5.99 -15.21 2.23
N ASP A 461 6.17 -14.17 1.41
CA ASP A 461 6.51 -12.83 1.91
C ASP A 461 5.32 -11.85 1.99
N VAL A 462 4.18 -12.13 1.32
CA VAL A 462 3.14 -11.11 1.08
C VAL A 462 1.70 -11.67 1.04
N LEU A 463 1.50 -12.99 0.99
CA LEU A 463 0.17 -13.57 0.85
C LEU A 463 -0.19 -14.43 2.05
N GLU A 464 -1.41 -14.26 2.54
CA GLU A 464 -1.98 -15.04 3.64
C GLU A 464 -3.08 -15.99 3.14
N ARG A 465 -3.64 -15.72 1.96
CA ARG A 465 -4.82 -16.41 1.44
C ARG A 465 -4.67 -16.70 -0.05
N LEU A 466 -5.09 -17.89 -0.49
CA LEU A 466 -5.05 -18.30 -1.90
C LEU A 466 -6.27 -19.15 -2.29
N VAL A 467 -6.89 -18.82 -3.41
CA VAL A 467 -7.82 -19.71 -4.12
C VAL A 467 -7.11 -20.27 -5.35
N PHE A 468 -6.96 -21.59 -5.42
CA PHE A 468 -6.28 -22.29 -6.50
C PHE A 468 -7.27 -23.01 -7.43
N SER A 469 -7.11 -22.75 -8.73
CA SER A 469 -7.84 -23.42 -9.81
C SER A 469 -7.28 -24.81 -10.08
N SER A 470 -7.88 -25.83 -9.47
CA SER A 470 -7.64 -27.24 -9.79
C SER A 470 -8.70 -27.79 -10.76
N SER A 471 -8.71 -29.10 -10.98
CA SER A 471 -9.57 -29.77 -11.97
C SER A 471 -9.97 -31.16 -11.51
N ALA A 472 -11.15 -31.63 -11.89
CA ALA A 472 -11.60 -33.02 -11.67
C ALA A 472 -10.66 -34.07 -12.30
N THR A 473 -9.78 -33.68 -13.23
CA THR A 473 -8.75 -34.57 -13.81
C THR A 473 -7.71 -35.06 -12.81
N VAL A 474 -7.69 -34.54 -11.58
CA VAL A 474 -6.83 -35.04 -10.50
C VAL A 474 -7.36 -36.33 -9.87
N TYR A 475 -8.64 -36.66 -10.06
CA TYR A 475 -9.25 -37.87 -9.52
C TYR A 475 -8.91 -39.11 -10.34
N ARG A 476 -8.83 -40.26 -9.65
CA ARG A 476 -8.83 -41.55 -10.35
C ARG A 476 -10.17 -41.78 -11.05
N PRO A 477 -10.17 -42.52 -12.17
CA PRO A 477 -11.40 -42.94 -12.83
C PRO A 477 -12.41 -43.59 -11.88
N CYS A 478 -13.67 -43.19 -11.98
CA CYS A 478 -14.78 -43.71 -11.19
C CYS A 478 -16.08 -43.51 -11.98
N GLU A 479 -17.05 -44.40 -11.77
CA GLU A 479 -18.37 -44.34 -12.43
C GLU A 479 -19.44 -43.66 -11.56
N GLU A 480 -19.17 -43.44 -10.27
CA GLU A 480 -20.06 -42.75 -9.33
C GLU A 480 -19.76 -41.24 -9.27
N PRO A 481 -20.73 -40.40 -8.84
CA PRO A 481 -20.49 -39.00 -8.55
C PRO A 481 -19.31 -38.80 -7.58
N ILE A 482 -18.35 -38.00 -7.99
CA ILE A 482 -17.04 -37.90 -7.34
C ILE A 482 -17.10 -36.89 -6.19
N ASP A 483 -16.87 -37.33 -4.95
CA ASP A 483 -16.62 -36.46 -3.81
C ASP A 483 -15.13 -36.12 -3.62
N GLU A 484 -14.81 -35.20 -2.73
CA GLU A 484 -13.42 -34.77 -2.49
C GLU A 484 -12.56 -35.79 -1.73
N GLN A 485 -13.17 -36.82 -1.13
CA GLN A 485 -12.46 -37.90 -0.43
C GLN A 485 -11.95 -38.97 -1.40
N ARG A 486 -12.43 -38.95 -2.65
CA ARG A 486 -12.03 -39.91 -3.68
C ARG A 486 -10.51 -39.91 -3.90
N PRO A 487 -9.88 -41.09 -4.07
CA PRO A 487 -8.45 -41.17 -4.36
C PRO A 487 -8.05 -40.40 -5.61
N LEU A 488 -6.89 -39.75 -5.53
CA LEU A 488 -6.29 -38.99 -6.61
C LEU A 488 -5.40 -39.87 -7.50
N GLY A 489 -5.35 -39.56 -8.79
CA GLY A 489 -4.51 -40.26 -9.77
C GLY A 489 -4.87 -39.88 -11.20
N CYS A 490 -3.93 -39.27 -11.90
CA CYS A 490 -4.17 -38.62 -13.19
C CYS A 490 -3.86 -39.55 -14.37
N THR A 491 -4.67 -39.47 -15.42
CA THR A 491 -4.48 -40.24 -16.67
C THR A 491 -3.75 -39.45 -17.75
N ASN A 492 -3.55 -38.14 -17.57
CA ASN A 492 -2.95 -37.26 -18.57
C ASN A 492 -1.99 -36.22 -17.93
N PRO A 493 -1.05 -35.64 -18.70
CA PRO A 493 -0.07 -34.68 -18.19
C PRO A 493 -0.68 -33.40 -17.57
N TYR A 494 -1.85 -32.97 -18.04
CA TYR A 494 -2.55 -31.82 -17.50
C TYR A 494 -3.04 -32.07 -16.06
N GLY A 495 -3.71 -33.21 -15.84
CA GLY A 495 -4.12 -33.64 -14.52
C GLY A 495 -2.92 -33.78 -13.58
N TRP A 496 -1.83 -34.39 -14.05
CA TRP A 496 -0.59 -34.53 -13.27
C TRP A 496 -0.01 -33.18 -12.84
N THR A 497 -0.09 -32.16 -13.69
CA THR A 497 0.34 -30.80 -13.34
C THR A 497 -0.50 -30.24 -12.19
N LYS A 498 -1.83 -30.31 -12.29
CA LYS A 498 -2.73 -29.80 -11.23
C LYS A 498 -2.53 -30.55 -9.93
N PHE A 499 -2.41 -31.88 -9.99
CA PHE A 499 -2.13 -32.73 -8.85
C PHE A 499 -0.83 -32.36 -8.14
N MET A 500 0.28 -32.20 -8.88
CA MET A 500 1.56 -31.80 -8.28
C MET A 500 1.48 -30.42 -7.61
N ILE A 501 0.80 -29.45 -8.24
CA ILE A 501 0.61 -28.13 -7.65
C ILE A 501 -0.22 -28.21 -6.36
N GLU A 502 -1.29 -29.02 -6.33
CA GLU A 502 -2.04 -29.26 -5.09
C GLU A 502 -1.14 -29.78 -3.96
N GLN A 503 -0.25 -30.74 -4.24
CA GLN A 503 0.67 -31.27 -3.22
C GLN A 503 1.64 -30.20 -2.71
N ILE A 504 2.30 -29.49 -3.64
CA ILE A 504 3.22 -28.40 -3.29
C ILE A 504 2.54 -27.35 -2.42
N LEU A 505 1.31 -26.99 -2.78
CA LEU A 505 0.55 -25.99 -2.05
C LEU A 505 0.11 -26.49 -0.66
N ARG A 506 -0.24 -27.76 -0.52
CA ARG A 506 -0.53 -28.36 0.80
C ARG A 506 0.71 -28.37 1.69
N ASP A 507 1.86 -28.77 1.15
CA ASP A 507 3.14 -28.73 1.87
C ASP A 507 3.49 -27.30 2.30
N PHE A 508 3.21 -26.31 1.45
CA PHE A 508 3.40 -24.90 1.78
C PHE A 508 2.54 -24.45 2.97
N VAL A 509 1.27 -24.86 3.03
CA VAL A 509 0.39 -24.57 4.19
C VAL A 509 0.88 -25.27 5.45
N VAL A 510 1.36 -26.50 5.35
CA VAL A 510 1.98 -27.21 6.50
C VAL A 510 3.19 -26.45 7.02
N ALA A 511 4.03 -25.91 6.13
CA ALA A 511 5.18 -25.10 6.49
C ALA A 511 4.81 -23.70 7.02
N ASN A 512 3.60 -23.20 6.73
CA ASN A 512 3.12 -21.87 7.10
C ASN A 512 1.69 -21.96 7.68
N PRO A 513 1.53 -22.36 8.96
CA PRO A 513 0.23 -22.70 9.52
C PRO A 513 -0.83 -21.59 9.52
N SER A 514 -0.41 -20.31 9.48
CA SER A 514 -1.32 -19.16 9.39
C SER A 514 -1.85 -18.90 7.98
N PHE A 515 -1.34 -19.59 6.95
CA PHE A 515 -1.77 -19.41 5.57
C PHE A 515 -3.05 -20.19 5.30
N SER A 516 -4.07 -19.52 4.75
CA SER A 516 -5.35 -20.14 4.40
C SER A 516 -5.46 -20.39 2.90
N MET A 517 -5.93 -21.56 2.50
CA MET A 517 -5.98 -21.92 1.09
C MET A 517 -7.24 -22.71 0.72
N SER A 518 -7.81 -22.38 -0.43
CA SER A 518 -8.91 -23.13 -1.04
C SER A 518 -8.49 -23.71 -2.38
N ILE A 519 -8.63 -25.02 -2.54
CA ILE A 519 -8.42 -25.74 -3.80
C ILE A 519 -9.79 -26.02 -4.41
N LEU A 520 -10.07 -25.41 -5.56
CA LEU A 520 -11.34 -25.60 -6.25
C LEU A 520 -11.12 -26.53 -7.45
N ARG A 521 -11.72 -27.72 -7.42
CA ARG A 521 -11.63 -28.71 -8.51
C ARG A 521 -12.82 -28.52 -9.43
N TYR A 522 -12.58 -27.88 -10.59
CA TYR A 522 -13.63 -27.64 -11.57
C TYR A 522 -13.92 -28.91 -12.37
N PHE A 523 -15.18 -29.06 -12.76
CA PHE A 523 -15.60 -30.03 -13.77
C PHE A 523 -15.48 -29.37 -15.15
N ASN A 524 -16.55 -29.31 -15.94
CA ASN A 524 -16.47 -28.80 -17.32
C ASN A 524 -17.15 -27.43 -17.44
N PRO A 525 -16.44 -26.32 -17.22
CA PRO A 525 -17.00 -24.98 -17.37
C PRO A 525 -17.38 -24.70 -18.82
N VAL A 526 -18.59 -24.19 -19.02
CA VAL A 526 -19.17 -23.81 -20.31
C VAL A 526 -20.08 -22.59 -20.16
N GLY A 527 -20.66 -22.11 -21.25
CA GLY A 527 -21.48 -20.90 -21.25
C GLY A 527 -20.64 -19.64 -21.44
N ALA A 528 -21.31 -18.50 -21.30
CA ALA A 528 -20.68 -17.19 -21.37
C ALA A 528 -21.45 -16.20 -20.50
N HIS A 529 -20.91 -14.99 -20.34
CA HIS A 529 -21.61 -13.96 -19.58
C HIS A 529 -22.92 -13.56 -20.31
N PRO A 530 -24.06 -13.34 -19.62
CA PRO A 530 -25.36 -13.03 -20.22
C PRO A 530 -25.39 -11.83 -21.16
N SER A 531 -24.42 -10.90 -21.04
CA SER A 531 -24.27 -9.79 -21.98
C SER A 531 -23.92 -10.24 -23.40
N GLY A 532 -23.32 -11.42 -23.57
CA GLY A 532 -22.77 -11.88 -24.84
C GLY A 532 -21.53 -11.10 -25.30
N ARG A 533 -20.92 -10.29 -24.41
CA ARG A 533 -19.71 -9.49 -24.71
C ARG A 533 -18.40 -10.16 -24.30
N ILE A 534 -18.46 -11.18 -23.45
CA ILE A 534 -17.31 -11.95 -23.00
C ILE A 534 -17.67 -13.43 -22.93
N GLY A 535 -16.73 -14.29 -23.28
CA GLY A 535 -16.89 -15.75 -23.29
C GLY A 535 -15.56 -16.44 -23.66
N GLU A 536 -15.58 -17.76 -23.81
CA GLU A 536 -14.38 -18.52 -24.14
C GLU A 536 -13.89 -18.16 -25.56
N ASN A 537 -12.60 -17.84 -25.69
CA ASN A 537 -11.93 -17.56 -26.96
C ASN A 537 -10.59 -18.32 -27.04
N PRO A 538 -10.59 -19.60 -27.45
CA PRO A 538 -9.38 -20.39 -27.52
C PRO A 538 -8.46 -19.91 -28.66
N HIS A 539 -7.16 -19.80 -28.39
CA HIS A 539 -6.15 -19.59 -29.44
C HIS A 539 -5.90 -20.90 -30.20
N GLY A 540 -6.15 -20.89 -31.50
CA GLY A 540 -6.00 -22.07 -32.36
C GLY A 540 -7.18 -23.04 -32.30
N PRO A 541 -6.99 -24.31 -32.73
CA PRO A 541 -8.05 -25.31 -32.68
C PRO A 541 -8.48 -25.63 -31.24
N PRO A 542 -9.78 -25.53 -30.91
CA PRO A 542 -10.23 -25.85 -29.56
C PRO A 542 -10.04 -27.33 -29.23
N ASN A 543 -9.57 -27.60 -28.00
CA ASN A 543 -9.45 -28.96 -27.47
C ASN A 543 -10.73 -29.41 -26.70
N ASN A 544 -11.52 -28.43 -26.24
CA ASN A 544 -12.74 -28.61 -25.46
C ASN A 544 -13.97 -28.71 -26.39
N LEU A 545 -15.01 -29.42 -25.93
CA LEU A 545 -16.22 -29.68 -26.72
C LEU A 545 -16.93 -28.37 -27.14
N MET A 546 -17.26 -27.51 -26.17
CA MET A 546 -18.17 -26.39 -26.42
C MET A 546 -17.65 -25.34 -27.40
N PRO A 547 -16.40 -24.87 -27.31
CA PRO A 547 -15.87 -23.96 -28.33
C PRO A 547 -15.82 -24.58 -29.73
N PHE A 548 -15.67 -25.90 -29.82
CA PHE A 548 -15.72 -26.58 -31.11
C PHE A 548 -17.15 -26.59 -31.68
N VAL A 549 -18.14 -26.95 -30.86
CA VAL A 549 -19.58 -26.89 -31.22
C VAL A 549 -19.97 -25.47 -31.66
N GLN A 550 -19.56 -24.47 -30.89
CA GLN A 550 -19.75 -23.05 -31.18
C GLN A 550 -19.15 -22.65 -32.53
N GLN A 551 -17.91 -23.07 -32.83
CA GLN A 551 -17.24 -22.78 -34.11
C GLN A 551 -17.92 -23.45 -35.31
N VAL A 552 -18.48 -24.66 -35.14
CA VAL A 552 -19.29 -25.31 -36.18
C VAL A 552 -20.57 -24.50 -36.45
N ALA A 553 -21.25 -24.03 -35.39
CA ALA A 553 -22.50 -23.28 -35.51
C ALA A 553 -22.35 -21.92 -36.24
N VAL A 554 -21.19 -21.28 -36.14
CA VAL A 554 -20.85 -20.06 -36.90
C VAL A 554 -20.13 -20.35 -38.23
N GLY A 555 -20.00 -21.63 -38.62
CA GLY A 555 -19.45 -22.02 -39.92
C GLY A 555 -17.92 -21.96 -40.03
N ARG A 556 -17.20 -21.79 -38.91
CA ARG A 556 -15.73 -21.83 -38.90
C ARG A 556 -15.16 -23.24 -39.05
N ARG A 557 -15.99 -24.26 -38.87
CA ARG A 557 -15.64 -25.68 -39.01
C ARG A 557 -16.80 -26.43 -39.64
N GLU A 558 -16.48 -27.44 -40.45
CA GLU A 558 -17.48 -28.22 -41.18
C GLU A 558 -18.31 -29.14 -40.27
N ALA A 559 -17.66 -29.83 -39.33
CA ALA A 559 -18.31 -30.79 -38.44
C ALA A 559 -17.52 -31.02 -37.15
N LEU A 560 -18.22 -31.36 -36.07
CA LEU A 560 -17.65 -31.84 -34.80
C LEU A 560 -17.14 -33.28 -34.95
N SER A 561 -15.98 -33.59 -34.36
CA SER A 561 -15.56 -34.99 -34.17
C SER A 561 -15.96 -35.45 -32.76
N VAL A 562 -16.78 -36.50 -32.67
CA VAL A 562 -17.24 -37.11 -31.42
C VAL A 562 -16.37 -38.33 -31.13
N PHE A 563 -15.59 -38.26 -30.05
CA PHE A 563 -14.56 -39.25 -29.73
C PHE A 563 -15.14 -40.42 -28.93
N GLY A 564 -15.41 -41.54 -29.62
CA GLY A 564 -15.99 -42.74 -29.06
C GLY A 564 -17.52 -42.73 -29.04
N SER A 565 -18.10 -43.89 -29.33
CA SER A 565 -19.56 -44.13 -29.38
C SER A 565 -19.96 -45.44 -28.69
N ASP A 566 -19.06 -45.98 -27.87
CA ASP A 566 -19.14 -47.32 -27.27
C ASP A 566 -18.81 -47.30 -25.76
N TYR A 567 -18.88 -46.12 -25.12
CA TYR A 567 -18.82 -46.02 -23.66
C TYR A 567 -20.09 -46.62 -23.02
N SER A 568 -19.99 -47.05 -21.76
CA SER A 568 -21.14 -47.53 -20.98
C SER A 568 -22.00 -46.35 -20.46
N THR A 569 -22.51 -45.54 -21.38
CA THR A 569 -23.36 -44.35 -21.14
C THR A 569 -24.65 -44.47 -21.94
N HIS A 570 -25.65 -43.62 -21.70
CA HIS A 570 -26.99 -43.78 -22.29
C HIS A 570 -27.04 -43.69 -23.82
N ASP A 571 -26.05 -43.05 -24.44
CA ASP A 571 -25.94 -42.89 -25.90
C ASP A 571 -24.59 -43.33 -26.47
N GLY A 572 -23.77 -43.99 -25.66
CA GLY A 572 -22.43 -44.46 -26.03
C GLY A 572 -21.35 -43.38 -26.06
N THR A 573 -21.68 -42.10 -25.90
CA THR A 573 -20.71 -40.99 -25.90
C THR A 573 -20.32 -40.56 -24.48
N GLY A 574 -19.19 -39.87 -24.32
CA GLY A 574 -18.68 -39.48 -23.00
C GLY A 574 -19.64 -38.54 -22.25
N VAL A 575 -19.88 -38.83 -20.97
CA VAL A 575 -20.72 -38.03 -20.07
C VAL A 575 -19.85 -37.18 -19.15
N ARG A 576 -20.14 -35.88 -19.06
CA ARG A 576 -19.42 -34.92 -18.20
C ARG A 576 -20.41 -34.05 -17.43
N ASP A 577 -19.99 -33.59 -16.26
CA ASP A 577 -20.68 -32.56 -15.50
C ASP A 577 -20.30 -31.17 -16.03
N TYR A 578 -21.22 -30.58 -16.78
CA TYR A 578 -21.09 -29.24 -17.32
C TYR A 578 -21.63 -28.21 -16.32
N ILE A 579 -20.84 -27.16 -16.10
CA ILE A 579 -21.15 -26.08 -15.16
C ILE A 579 -21.10 -24.73 -15.86
N HIS A 580 -22.07 -23.85 -15.59
CA HIS A 580 -22.06 -22.50 -16.16
C HIS A 580 -20.90 -21.67 -15.59
N VAL A 581 -20.17 -20.96 -16.44
CA VAL A 581 -18.99 -20.17 -16.04
C VAL A 581 -19.29 -19.11 -14.97
N ASP A 582 -20.45 -18.46 -15.03
CA ASP A 582 -20.89 -17.53 -13.97
C ASP A 582 -21.14 -18.24 -12.63
N ASP A 583 -21.75 -19.44 -12.60
CA ASP A 583 -21.91 -20.21 -11.36
C ASP A 583 -20.54 -20.56 -10.78
N LEU A 584 -19.60 -20.95 -11.65
CA LEU A 584 -18.23 -21.22 -11.27
C LEU A 584 -17.55 -19.98 -10.68
N ALA A 585 -17.74 -18.80 -11.29
CA ALA A 585 -17.21 -17.53 -10.80
C ALA A 585 -17.82 -17.16 -9.43
N GLU A 586 -19.12 -17.33 -9.25
CA GLU A 586 -19.78 -17.17 -7.94
C GLU A 586 -19.17 -18.11 -6.88
N GLY A 587 -18.83 -19.35 -7.26
CA GLY A 587 -18.16 -20.30 -6.37
C GLY A 587 -16.78 -19.84 -5.89
N HIS A 588 -16.06 -19.05 -6.69
CA HIS A 588 -14.80 -18.44 -6.25
C HIS A 588 -15.02 -17.37 -5.18
N ILE A 589 -16.09 -16.59 -5.30
CA ILE A 589 -16.46 -15.56 -4.32
C ILE A 589 -16.76 -16.24 -2.98
N CYS A 590 -17.54 -17.32 -2.98
CA CYS A 590 -17.86 -18.06 -1.77
C CYS A 590 -16.61 -18.71 -1.14
N ALA A 591 -15.75 -19.33 -1.95
CA ALA A 591 -14.49 -19.91 -1.47
C ALA A 591 -13.59 -18.86 -0.81
N LEU A 592 -13.50 -17.68 -1.41
CA LEU A 592 -12.76 -16.55 -0.89
C LEU A 592 -13.34 -16.02 0.44
N GLN A 593 -14.67 -15.86 0.52
CA GLN A 593 -15.36 -15.50 1.76
C GLN A 593 -15.05 -16.51 2.87
N LYS A 594 -15.02 -17.81 2.56
CA LYS A 594 -14.64 -18.84 3.54
C LYS A 594 -13.22 -18.63 4.06
N LEU A 595 -12.25 -18.32 3.18
CA LEU A 595 -10.85 -18.08 3.59
C LEU A 595 -10.69 -16.87 4.53
N PHE A 596 -11.62 -15.91 4.53
CA PHE A 596 -11.60 -14.81 5.50
C PHE A 596 -12.06 -15.23 6.90
N THR A 597 -12.76 -16.35 7.03
CA THR A 597 -13.21 -16.92 8.31
C THR A 597 -12.27 -17.98 8.87
N MET A 598 -11.18 -18.27 8.16
CA MET A 598 -10.20 -19.29 8.54
C MET A 598 -8.96 -18.64 9.15
N ASP A 599 -8.47 -19.23 10.24
CA ASP A 599 -7.19 -18.88 10.87
C ASP A 599 -6.07 -19.83 10.40
N GLY A 600 -5.98 -20.01 9.08
CA GLY A 600 -5.03 -20.92 8.44
C GLY A 600 -5.63 -22.26 8.01
N GLY A 601 -4.87 -23.01 7.21
CA GLY A 601 -5.22 -24.36 6.74
C GLY A 601 -5.65 -24.43 5.27
N CYS A 602 -5.88 -25.66 4.79
CA CYS A 602 -6.22 -25.94 3.40
C CYS A 602 -7.57 -26.65 3.29
N ILE A 603 -8.50 -26.04 2.53
CA ILE A 603 -9.78 -26.65 2.15
C ILE A 603 -9.78 -27.04 0.68
N THR A 604 -10.68 -27.96 0.31
CA THR A 604 -10.80 -28.48 -1.05
C THR A 604 -12.25 -28.80 -1.35
N HIS A 605 -12.71 -28.32 -2.50
CA HIS A 605 -14.12 -28.38 -2.91
C HIS A 605 -14.25 -28.66 -4.41
N ASN A 606 -15.21 -29.50 -4.76
CA ASN A 606 -15.67 -29.71 -6.12
C ASN A 606 -16.65 -28.60 -6.53
N LEU A 607 -16.41 -27.99 -7.69
CA LEU A 607 -17.35 -27.06 -8.31
C LEU A 607 -17.89 -27.70 -9.60
N GLY A 608 -19.07 -28.32 -9.46
CA GLY A 608 -19.85 -28.97 -10.52
C GLY A 608 -21.34 -28.91 -10.20
N SER A 609 -22.18 -29.24 -11.19
CA SER A 609 -23.64 -29.25 -11.04
C SER A 609 -24.17 -30.51 -10.37
N GLY A 610 -23.38 -31.60 -10.39
CA GLY A 610 -23.82 -32.93 -10.01
C GLY A 610 -24.69 -33.64 -11.05
N THR A 611 -24.89 -33.03 -12.22
CA THR A 611 -25.67 -33.60 -13.33
C THR A 611 -24.75 -33.86 -14.53
N GLY A 612 -24.78 -35.09 -15.04
CA GLY A 612 -24.00 -35.48 -16.22
C GLY A 612 -24.81 -35.32 -17.51
N TYR A 613 -24.18 -34.77 -18.54
CA TYR A 613 -24.70 -34.76 -19.91
C TYR A 613 -23.71 -35.41 -20.86
N SER A 614 -24.20 -36.13 -21.86
CA SER A 614 -23.35 -36.70 -22.91
C SER A 614 -22.91 -35.66 -23.93
N VAL A 615 -22.01 -36.06 -24.84
CA VAL A 615 -21.64 -35.21 -25.98
C VAL A 615 -22.85 -34.89 -26.85
N LEU A 616 -23.74 -35.87 -27.10
CA LEU A 616 -24.91 -35.65 -27.95
C LEU A 616 -26.01 -34.85 -27.25
N ASP A 617 -26.15 -34.94 -25.93
CA ASP A 617 -27.02 -34.08 -25.15
C ASP A 617 -26.61 -32.60 -25.33
N MET A 618 -25.31 -32.30 -25.23
CA MET A 618 -24.78 -30.96 -25.44
C MET A 618 -25.00 -30.47 -26.87
N VAL A 619 -24.77 -31.32 -27.87
CA VAL A 619 -25.02 -31.00 -29.29
C VAL A 619 -26.48 -30.64 -29.49
N LYS A 620 -27.40 -31.48 -29.00
CA LYS A 620 -28.84 -31.26 -29.14
C LYS A 620 -29.29 -29.95 -28.46
N ALA A 621 -28.87 -29.71 -27.22
CA ALA A 621 -29.21 -28.47 -26.52
C ALA A 621 -28.63 -27.22 -27.22
N PHE A 622 -27.46 -27.35 -27.85
CA PHE A 622 -26.86 -26.25 -28.61
C PHE A 622 -27.57 -26.03 -29.96
N GLU A 623 -28.02 -27.08 -30.65
CA GLU A 623 -28.87 -26.96 -31.84
C GLU A 623 -30.15 -26.17 -31.52
N GLU A 624 -30.79 -26.47 -30.40
CA GLU A 624 -31.97 -25.76 -29.90
C GLU A 624 -31.66 -24.28 -29.61
N ALA A 625 -30.51 -24.00 -28.98
CA ALA A 625 -30.09 -22.62 -28.65
C ALA A 625 -29.75 -21.77 -29.89
N CYS A 626 -29.08 -22.36 -30.90
CA CYS A 626 -28.63 -21.63 -32.09
C CYS A 626 -29.61 -21.67 -33.27
N GLY A 627 -30.63 -22.55 -33.22
CA GLY A 627 -31.58 -22.75 -34.30
C GLY A 627 -30.97 -23.37 -35.56
N LYS A 628 -29.78 -23.98 -35.45
CA LYS A 628 -29.03 -24.59 -36.57
C LYS A 628 -28.68 -26.02 -36.25
N LYS A 629 -28.55 -26.86 -37.29
CA LYS A 629 -27.98 -28.19 -37.16
C LYS A 629 -26.46 -28.11 -36.97
N ILE A 630 -25.93 -28.97 -36.09
CA ILE A 630 -24.50 -29.11 -35.84
C ILE A 630 -24.05 -30.46 -36.41
N PRO A 631 -23.44 -30.48 -37.62
CA PRO A 631 -22.91 -31.71 -38.18
C PRO A 631 -21.84 -32.30 -37.28
N TYR A 632 -21.84 -33.62 -37.10
CA TYR A 632 -20.80 -34.33 -36.37
C TYR A 632 -20.47 -35.69 -37.01
N LYS A 633 -19.30 -36.22 -36.69
CA LYS A 633 -18.82 -37.54 -37.12
C LYS A 633 -18.31 -38.30 -35.90
N MET A 634 -18.69 -39.57 -35.78
CA MET A 634 -18.10 -40.46 -34.77
C MET A 634 -16.69 -40.84 -35.20
N VAL A 635 -15.74 -40.75 -34.27
CA VAL A 635 -14.34 -41.13 -34.46
C VAL A 635 -13.87 -41.99 -33.28
N ASP A 636 -12.66 -42.55 -33.36
CA ASP A 636 -12.09 -43.37 -32.30
C ASP A 636 -12.02 -42.63 -30.94
N ARG A 637 -12.02 -43.41 -29.86
CA ARG A 637 -11.85 -42.87 -28.50
C ARG A 637 -10.54 -42.08 -28.40
N ARG A 638 -10.60 -40.93 -27.73
CA ARG A 638 -9.39 -40.16 -27.40
C ARG A 638 -8.64 -40.89 -26.27
N PRO A 639 -7.32 -41.15 -26.41
CA PRO A 639 -6.55 -41.82 -25.36
C PRO A 639 -6.66 -41.09 -24.01
N GLY A 640 -7.07 -41.82 -22.97
CA GLY A 640 -7.20 -41.29 -21.61
C GLY A 640 -8.57 -40.69 -21.27
N ASP A 641 -9.52 -40.62 -22.23
CA ASP A 641 -10.90 -40.21 -21.95
C ASP A 641 -11.67 -41.30 -21.19
N LEU A 642 -12.49 -40.85 -20.24
CA LEU A 642 -13.34 -41.71 -19.42
C LEU A 642 -14.79 -41.69 -19.92
N GLY A 643 -15.56 -42.73 -19.58
CA GLY A 643 -16.99 -42.81 -19.87
C GLY A 643 -17.76 -41.68 -19.18
N THR A 644 -17.83 -41.70 -17.85
CA THR A 644 -18.59 -40.74 -17.04
C THR A 644 -17.69 -40.03 -16.04
N VAL A 645 -17.84 -38.70 -15.91
CA VAL A 645 -17.17 -37.88 -14.87
C VAL A 645 -18.16 -36.84 -14.35
N VAL A 646 -18.68 -37.04 -13.14
CA VAL A 646 -19.71 -36.17 -12.54
C VAL A 646 -19.35 -35.82 -11.09
N ALA A 647 -19.65 -34.60 -10.65
CA ALA A 647 -19.33 -34.17 -9.29
C ALA A 647 -20.36 -34.67 -8.26
N ASN A 648 -19.92 -34.86 -7.03
CA ASN A 648 -20.80 -34.69 -5.87
C ASN A 648 -20.57 -33.27 -5.30
N PRO A 649 -21.51 -32.32 -5.47
CA PRO A 649 -21.35 -30.93 -5.00
C PRO A 649 -21.72 -30.74 -3.53
N GLY A 650 -22.05 -31.81 -2.79
CA GLY A 650 -22.61 -31.74 -1.44
C GLY A 650 -21.73 -30.97 -0.44
N LYS A 651 -20.41 -31.10 -0.54
CA LYS A 651 -19.47 -30.39 0.34
C LYS A 651 -19.46 -28.89 0.09
N ALA A 652 -19.44 -28.45 -1.18
CA ALA A 652 -19.50 -27.02 -1.51
C ALA A 652 -20.82 -26.40 -1.02
N LYS A 653 -21.94 -27.12 -1.15
CA LYS A 653 -23.22 -26.70 -0.60
C LYS A 653 -23.18 -26.56 0.93
N ALA A 654 -22.63 -27.54 1.64
CA ALA A 654 -22.55 -27.51 3.10
C ALA A 654 -21.61 -26.42 3.65
N ASP A 655 -20.44 -26.25 3.03
CA ASP A 655 -19.39 -25.37 3.56
C ASP A 655 -19.49 -23.92 3.06
N PHE A 656 -20.02 -23.71 1.83
CA PHE A 656 -20.07 -22.41 1.15
C PHE A 656 -21.50 -21.87 0.94
N ASP A 657 -22.53 -22.67 1.21
CA ASP A 657 -23.91 -22.39 0.75
C ASP A 657 -23.99 -22.13 -0.76
N TRP A 658 -23.12 -22.79 -1.53
CA TRP A 658 -23.01 -22.62 -2.97
C TRP A 658 -23.59 -23.84 -3.71
N GLN A 659 -24.37 -23.57 -4.75
CA GLN A 659 -24.85 -24.56 -5.72
C GLN A 659 -25.06 -23.89 -7.08
N THR A 660 -24.96 -24.66 -8.17
CA THR A 660 -25.24 -24.15 -9.52
C THR A 660 -26.70 -23.70 -9.64
N LYS A 661 -26.91 -22.56 -10.29
CA LYS A 661 -28.26 -22.00 -10.54
C LYS A 661 -28.68 -22.20 -11.99
N ARG A 662 -27.72 -22.39 -12.90
CA ARG A 662 -27.93 -22.34 -14.34
C ARG A 662 -27.86 -23.72 -14.96
N GLY A 663 -28.93 -24.13 -15.63
CA GLY A 663 -29.06 -25.45 -16.27
C GLY A 663 -28.48 -25.53 -17.68
N LEU A 664 -28.60 -26.70 -18.31
CA LEU A 664 -28.07 -26.98 -19.67
C LEU A 664 -28.49 -25.95 -20.71
N GLN A 665 -29.78 -25.59 -20.76
CA GLN A 665 -30.27 -24.68 -21.79
C GLN A 665 -29.70 -23.26 -21.62
N GLU A 666 -29.53 -22.79 -20.39
CA GLU A 666 -28.94 -21.47 -20.12
C GLU A 666 -27.46 -21.43 -20.50
N MET A 667 -26.72 -22.50 -20.23
CA MET A 667 -25.33 -22.68 -20.69
C MET A 667 -25.22 -22.58 -22.21
N CYS A 668 -26.08 -23.28 -22.95
CA CYS A 668 -26.08 -23.24 -24.41
C CYS A 668 -26.52 -21.87 -24.97
N ASN A 669 -27.56 -21.27 -24.39
CA ASN A 669 -28.08 -19.97 -24.82
C ASN A 669 -27.04 -18.85 -24.62
N SER A 670 -26.37 -18.79 -23.47
CA SER A 670 -25.35 -17.78 -23.20
C SER A 670 -24.11 -17.98 -24.09
N ALA A 671 -23.68 -19.23 -24.27
CA ALA A 671 -22.61 -19.61 -25.19
C ALA A 671 -22.91 -19.22 -26.65
N TRP A 672 -24.14 -19.46 -27.13
CA TRP A 672 -24.56 -19.05 -28.47
C TRP A 672 -24.57 -17.53 -28.61
N LYS A 673 -25.16 -16.81 -27.65
CA LYS A 673 -25.20 -15.34 -27.67
C LYS A 673 -23.81 -14.71 -27.75
N TRP A 674 -22.83 -15.24 -27.01
CA TRP A 674 -21.43 -14.83 -27.14
C TRP A 674 -20.89 -15.12 -28.54
N GLN A 675 -21.01 -16.36 -29.01
CA GLN A 675 -20.39 -16.79 -30.25
C GLN A 675 -21.02 -16.13 -31.49
N SER A 676 -22.34 -15.88 -31.50
CA SER A 676 -23.05 -15.21 -32.59
C SER A 676 -22.67 -13.74 -32.70
N ASN A 677 -22.46 -13.08 -31.56
CA ASN A 677 -22.03 -11.67 -31.52
C ASN A 677 -20.53 -11.51 -31.79
N ASN A 678 -19.75 -12.56 -31.57
CA ASN A 678 -18.29 -12.55 -31.70
C ASN A 678 -17.81 -13.78 -32.49
N PRO A 679 -18.12 -13.91 -33.80
CA PRO A 679 -17.81 -15.11 -34.58
C PRO A 679 -16.31 -15.50 -34.56
N TYR A 680 -15.44 -14.49 -34.45
CA TYR A 680 -13.99 -14.64 -34.41
C TYR A 680 -13.38 -14.35 -33.02
N GLY A 681 -14.20 -14.32 -31.97
CA GLY A 681 -13.75 -13.98 -30.62
C GLY A 681 -13.46 -12.49 -30.46
N TYR A 682 -12.38 -12.15 -29.76
CA TYR A 682 -12.05 -10.76 -29.38
C TYR A 682 -11.27 -9.94 -30.43
N GLU A 683 -11.00 -10.49 -31.62
CA GLU A 683 -10.23 -9.79 -32.66
C GLU A 683 -11.11 -8.72 -33.36
N GLU A 684 -10.65 -7.46 -33.39
CA GLU A 684 -11.32 -6.38 -34.13
C GLU A 684 -11.15 -6.57 -35.64
N GLY A 685 -12.27 -6.56 -36.36
CA GLY A 685 -12.29 -6.53 -37.82
C GLY A 685 -11.98 -7.89 -38.46
N GLY A 686 -13.01 -8.72 -38.61
CA GLY A 686 -13.01 -9.69 -39.70
C GLY A 686 -12.80 -8.90 -41.00
N LYS A 687 -11.65 -9.12 -41.65
CA LYS A 687 -11.40 -8.65 -43.00
C LYS A 687 -12.45 -9.25 -43.93
N ASP A 688 -13.49 -8.48 -44.21
CA ASP A 688 -13.95 -8.33 -45.59
C ASP A 688 -12.95 -7.44 -46.35
#